data_AF-A0A066ZMD9-F1
#
_entry.id   AF-A0A066ZMD9-F1
#
_cell.length_a   1.000
_cell.length_b   1.000
_cell.length_c   1.000
_cell.angle_alpha   90.00
_cell.angle_beta   90.00
_cell.angle_gamma   90.00
#
_symmetry.space_group_name_H-M   'P 1'
#
loop_
_entity.id
_entity.type
_entity.pdbx_description
1 polymer ?
#
loop_
_entity_poly.entity_id
_entity_poly.type
_entity_poly.pdbx_seq_one_letter_code
_entity_poly.pdbx_strand_id
1 'polypeptide(L)'
;MGDKVLKNQCLAESKKGLSAPVHAPTSGEIIAIENRTLPHPSGLTGLCIVLKPDFKDETIDNILKTDGKTPSDPKALKELVYRAGIVGMGGAGFPTFAKIPDEKGKIHTLLVNGAECEPFITCDDILMQTHPKDIIRGAMIVAEALGCERIICGIEDNKPEAIECMQAAVAELAPPNLVEIQPVPTVYPMGGQKQLTQQLTGIEVPAHAHAVDIGLLMMNVATFAAIFHAVRHGKPLTSRYVTVSGLGLNRPFNIEALIGTSFEDLVELAEPKTKLNYPLVQGGPMMGFEMPNNHVPVIKTTNCILANPPKPAEMVMPCIRCGECMDACPVNLLPQQLYWHARSHEFDKAEKLNLFDCIECGCCSFVCPSHIPLVQYYRFAKGEVKKNKQETLSTQRAKERHEAKLAREERIKQEREAKLKAKKEAVKRKAASEAGQETATQTPEKKAPAAVVAARAAAARKKAAQSNDVTATEEMKVSASEKQSDAPLSAREKAIAAAKKRAQAATDKSELTQNSSSSDKSASPAMSAREKAMAAAKKRAQAAKKSESMVSQSETIKDATPDTSDENEPKLDAKTRARLAAQKRAQEMAAKHQAHTDQTEIPTQQENTAEVEEKPVVDKRKAAMEAAKKRAAARKKPQPDNTETSGSDS
;
A
#
# COMPACT_ATOMS: atom_id res chain seq x y z
N MET A 1 -7.99 32.64 -5.86
CA MET A 1 -9.33 32.45 -6.46
C MET A 1 -9.58 33.60 -7.40
N GLY A 2 -9.83 33.34 -8.69
CA GLY A 2 -9.80 34.37 -9.74
C GLY A 2 -8.40 34.73 -10.22
N ASP A 3 -7.37 34.03 -9.73
CA ASP A 3 -5.98 34.25 -10.14
C ASP A 3 -5.77 33.63 -11.52
N LYS A 4 -5.17 34.41 -12.43
CA LYS A 4 -4.66 33.88 -13.70
C LYS A 4 -3.32 33.20 -13.46
N VAL A 5 -3.17 32.01 -14.04
CA VAL A 5 -1.96 31.19 -13.92
C VAL A 5 -1.47 30.77 -15.30
N LEU A 6 -0.15 30.65 -15.42
CA LEU A 6 0.53 30.19 -16.62
C LEU A 6 0.91 28.71 -16.50
N LYS A 7 1.04 28.02 -17.63
CA LYS A 7 1.54 26.65 -17.67
C LYS A 7 2.91 26.55 -17.00
N ASN A 8 3.14 25.44 -16.31
CA ASN A 8 4.31 25.16 -15.45
C ASN A 8 4.38 25.94 -14.13
N GLN A 9 3.53 26.95 -13.88
CA GLN A 9 3.55 27.70 -12.62
C GLN A 9 3.28 26.79 -11.41
N CYS A 10 4.06 26.92 -10.33
CA CYS A 10 3.78 26.19 -9.10
C CYS A 10 2.50 26.73 -8.44
N LEU A 11 1.53 25.84 -8.20
CA LEU A 11 0.23 26.15 -7.61
C LEU A 11 0.19 25.84 -6.11
N ALA A 12 0.87 24.78 -5.68
CA ALA A 12 0.91 24.35 -4.28
C ALA A 12 2.19 23.59 -3.95
N GLU A 13 2.79 23.92 -2.81
CA GLU A 13 3.93 23.22 -2.20
C GLU A 13 3.62 22.86 -0.74
N SER A 14 4.35 21.89 -0.18
CA SER A 14 4.34 21.60 1.26
C SER A 14 5.75 21.37 1.76
N LYS A 15 6.12 22.14 2.79
CA LYS A 15 7.40 22.02 3.51
C LYS A 15 7.39 20.90 4.57
N LYS A 16 6.32 20.10 4.64
CA LYS A 16 6.15 19.02 5.62
C LYS A 16 5.78 17.69 4.94
N GLY A 17 6.54 16.65 5.26
CA GLY A 17 6.24 15.27 4.90
C GLY A 17 6.63 14.86 3.48
N LEU A 18 6.33 13.60 3.15
CA LEU A 18 6.57 13.00 1.83
C LEU A 18 5.50 13.47 0.83
N SER A 19 5.70 14.66 0.28
CA SER A 19 4.78 15.28 -0.69
C SER A 19 5.54 15.94 -1.84
N ALA A 20 4.91 16.08 -2.99
CA ALA A 20 5.52 16.65 -4.20
C ALA A 20 4.70 17.86 -4.69
N PRO A 21 5.32 19.03 -4.95
CA PRO A 21 4.66 20.23 -5.48
C PRO A 21 3.76 19.99 -6.70
N VAL A 22 2.68 20.75 -6.79
CA VAL A 22 1.70 20.70 -7.89
C VAL A 22 1.89 21.94 -8.77
N HIS A 23 1.93 21.72 -10.08
CA HIS A 23 2.13 22.75 -11.10
C HIS A 23 0.92 22.85 -12.02
N ALA A 24 0.69 24.03 -12.59
CA ALA A 24 -0.37 24.28 -13.55
C ALA A 24 -0.10 23.52 -14.87
N PRO A 25 -1.00 22.63 -15.31
CA PRO A 25 -0.81 21.85 -16.54
C PRO A 25 -0.93 22.68 -17.83
N THR A 26 -1.66 23.79 -17.79
CA THR A 26 -1.92 24.72 -18.89
C THR A 26 -2.23 26.11 -18.32
N SER A 27 -2.35 27.14 -19.16
CA SER A 27 -2.78 28.48 -18.74
C SER A 27 -4.28 28.54 -18.47
N GLY A 28 -4.69 29.43 -17.58
CA GLY A 28 -6.09 29.60 -17.24
C GLY A 28 -6.35 30.38 -15.96
N GLU A 29 -7.53 30.18 -15.39
CA GLU A 29 -8.00 30.85 -14.17
C GLU A 29 -8.32 29.84 -13.07
N ILE A 30 -7.92 30.12 -11.83
CA ILE A 30 -8.24 29.30 -10.66
C ILE A 30 -9.65 29.64 -10.16
N ILE A 31 -10.64 28.83 -10.57
CA ILE A 31 -12.07 29.06 -10.32
C ILE A 31 -12.59 28.45 -9.01
N ALA A 32 -11.92 27.44 -8.45
CA ALA A 32 -12.30 26.85 -7.16
C ALA A 32 -11.11 26.22 -6.42
N ILE A 33 -11.19 26.17 -5.09
CA ILE A 33 -10.35 25.34 -4.22
C ILE A 33 -11.32 24.59 -3.29
N GLU A 34 -11.60 23.34 -3.60
CA GLU A 34 -12.72 22.58 -3.03
C GLU A 34 -12.40 21.09 -2.91
N ASN A 35 -13.16 20.35 -2.08
CA ASN A 35 -12.98 18.90 -1.98
C ASN A 35 -13.60 18.20 -3.19
N ARG A 36 -12.80 17.48 -3.98
CA ARG A 36 -13.26 16.60 -5.06
C ARG A 36 -12.86 15.16 -4.81
N THR A 37 -13.52 14.22 -5.49
CA THR A 37 -13.10 12.81 -5.48
C THR A 37 -11.73 12.68 -6.11
N LEU A 38 -10.79 12.07 -5.38
CA LEU A 38 -9.50 11.67 -5.92
C LEU A 38 -9.58 10.22 -6.41
N PRO A 39 -8.83 9.85 -7.47
CA PRO A 39 -8.77 8.47 -7.92
C PRO A 39 -7.91 7.67 -6.91
N HIS A 40 -8.59 7.12 -5.90
CA HIS A 40 -8.03 6.39 -4.76
C HIS A 40 -8.94 5.21 -4.40
N PRO A 41 -8.43 4.04 -3.96
CA PRO A 41 -9.24 2.83 -3.75
C PRO A 41 -10.38 2.95 -2.74
N SER A 42 -10.37 3.97 -1.88
CA SER A 42 -11.42 4.25 -0.91
C SER A 42 -12.41 5.34 -1.34
N GLY A 43 -12.33 5.85 -2.57
CA GLY A 43 -13.12 7.00 -3.03
C GLY A 43 -12.86 8.28 -2.22
N LEU A 44 -11.63 8.45 -1.69
CA LEU A 44 -11.27 9.56 -0.81
C LEU A 44 -11.51 10.90 -1.52
N THR A 45 -12.18 11.83 -0.83
CA THR A 45 -12.22 13.22 -1.25
C THR A 45 -11.02 13.99 -0.68
N GLY A 46 -10.47 14.89 -1.47
CA GLY A 46 -9.34 15.72 -1.08
C GLY A 46 -9.44 17.12 -1.66
N LEU A 47 -8.75 18.07 -1.03
CA LEU A 47 -8.74 19.46 -1.45
C LEU A 47 -8.01 19.60 -2.79
N CYS A 48 -8.75 20.02 -3.82
CA CYS A 48 -8.28 20.17 -5.19
C CYS A 48 -8.33 21.64 -5.61
N ILE A 49 -7.40 22.03 -6.47
CA ILE A 49 -7.39 23.33 -7.16
C ILE A 49 -8.03 23.10 -8.54
N VAL A 50 -9.07 23.87 -8.85
CA VAL A 50 -9.80 23.76 -10.12
C VAL A 50 -9.37 24.89 -11.03
N LEU A 51 -8.62 24.52 -12.07
CA LEU A 51 -8.16 25.42 -13.13
C LEU A 51 -9.13 25.32 -14.31
N LYS A 52 -9.68 26.45 -14.75
CA LYS A 52 -10.42 26.56 -16.01
C LYS A 52 -9.44 26.98 -17.11
N PRO A 53 -9.18 26.14 -18.14
CA PRO A 53 -8.28 26.50 -19.22
C PRO A 53 -8.77 27.73 -19.98
N ASP A 54 -7.84 28.58 -20.41
CA ASP A 54 -8.12 29.69 -21.33
C ASP A 54 -7.87 29.34 -22.81
N PHE A 55 -7.44 28.11 -23.08
CA PHE A 55 -7.09 27.55 -24.39
C PHE A 55 -5.93 28.25 -25.11
N LYS A 56 -5.11 29.03 -24.40
CA LYS A 56 -3.93 29.68 -24.97
C LYS A 56 -2.62 28.92 -24.78
N ASP A 57 -2.56 28.10 -23.74
CA ASP A 57 -1.38 27.35 -23.29
C ASP A 57 -0.13 28.22 -23.00
N GLU A 58 -0.34 29.49 -22.58
CA GLU A 58 0.73 30.44 -22.25
C GLU A 58 1.63 29.87 -21.13
N THR A 59 2.93 29.79 -21.37
CA THR A 59 3.87 28.99 -20.56
C THR A 59 4.98 29.81 -19.91
N ILE A 60 5.40 29.39 -18.71
CA ILE A 60 6.66 29.82 -18.12
C ILE A 60 7.74 28.82 -18.53
N ASP A 61 8.58 29.23 -19.48
CA ASP A 61 9.78 28.49 -19.85
C ASP A 61 10.79 28.48 -18.69
N ASN A 62 11.42 27.33 -18.46
CA ASN A 62 12.43 27.13 -17.42
C ASN A 62 12.02 27.65 -16.02
N ILE A 63 10.78 27.35 -15.58
CA ILE A 63 10.28 27.74 -14.25
C ILE A 63 11.20 27.25 -13.10
N LEU A 64 11.90 26.12 -13.29
CA LEU A 64 12.85 25.59 -12.30
C LEU A 64 14.17 26.37 -12.25
N LYS A 65 14.43 27.27 -13.20
CA LYS A 65 15.66 28.07 -13.31
C LYS A 65 16.93 27.21 -13.32
N THR A 66 16.89 26.11 -14.08
CA THR A 66 18.06 25.27 -14.34
C THR A 66 18.97 25.94 -15.38
N ASP A 67 20.28 25.71 -15.28
CA ASP A 67 21.26 26.09 -16.32
C ASP A 67 21.42 24.99 -17.40
N GLY A 68 20.63 23.92 -17.30
CA GLY A 68 20.63 22.80 -18.23
C GLY A 68 21.74 21.78 -18.00
N LYS A 69 22.58 21.90 -16.95
CA LYS A 69 23.66 20.96 -16.65
C LYS A 69 23.19 19.81 -15.75
N THR A 70 23.95 18.70 -15.75
CA THR A 70 23.70 17.62 -14.80
C THR A 70 24.01 18.11 -13.37
N PRO A 71 23.16 17.82 -12.35
CA PRO A 71 23.47 18.12 -10.96
C PRO A 71 24.75 17.40 -10.50
N SER A 72 25.64 18.13 -9.80
CA SER A 72 26.94 17.62 -9.32
C SER A 72 26.84 16.48 -8.31
N ASP A 73 25.76 16.45 -7.53
CA ASP A 73 25.61 15.63 -6.35
C ASP A 73 24.13 15.23 -6.10
N PRO A 74 23.87 14.24 -5.23
CA PRO A 74 22.53 13.76 -4.98
C PRO A 74 21.58 14.80 -4.36
N LYS A 75 22.09 15.78 -3.60
CA LYS A 75 21.24 16.79 -2.92
C LYS A 75 20.74 17.83 -3.91
N ALA A 76 21.60 18.28 -4.82
CA ALA A 76 21.21 19.14 -5.94
C ALA A 76 20.16 18.45 -6.84
N LEU A 77 20.35 17.14 -7.14
CA LEU A 77 19.34 16.37 -7.87
C LEU A 77 18.03 16.25 -7.10
N LYS A 78 18.07 15.91 -5.79
CA LYS A 78 16.86 15.84 -4.94
C LYS A 78 16.05 17.12 -4.96
N GLU A 79 16.69 18.26 -4.76
CA GLU A 79 16.03 19.55 -4.69
C GLU A 79 15.36 19.90 -6.03
N LEU A 80 16.04 19.65 -7.15
CA LEU A 80 15.46 19.85 -8.48
C LEU A 80 14.28 18.90 -8.73
N VAL A 81 14.39 17.62 -8.37
CA VAL A 81 13.33 16.61 -8.50
C VAL A 81 12.13 16.93 -7.61
N TYR A 82 12.36 17.44 -6.40
CA TYR A 82 11.32 17.96 -5.51
C TYR A 82 10.63 19.17 -6.11
N ARG A 83 11.38 20.21 -6.51
CA ARG A 83 10.83 21.42 -7.12
C ARG A 83 10.09 21.14 -8.43
N ALA A 84 10.51 20.15 -9.21
CA ALA A 84 9.79 19.67 -10.40
C ALA A 84 8.48 18.93 -10.09
N GLY A 85 8.24 18.55 -8.84
CA GLY A 85 7.06 17.80 -8.42
C GLY A 85 7.05 16.34 -8.86
N ILE A 86 8.21 15.73 -9.17
CA ILE A 86 8.29 14.39 -9.74
C ILE A 86 8.05 13.32 -8.66
N VAL A 87 7.22 12.34 -9.01
CA VAL A 87 6.92 11.14 -8.20
C VAL A 87 7.25 9.87 -9.00
N GLY A 88 7.36 8.72 -8.34
CA GLY A 88 7.54 7.44 -9.02
C GLY A 88 6.28 7.08 -9.82
N MET A 89 6.35 7.18 -11.16
CA MET A 89 5.17 7.13 -12.03
C MET A 89 4.66 5.73 -12.38
N GLY A 90 5.45 4.69 -12.15
CA GLY A 90 5.06 3.28 -12.33
C GLY A 90 4.29 2.66 -11.16
N GLY A 91 3.44 3.42 -10.45
CA GLY A 91 2.62 2.88 -9.36
C GLY A 91 2.35 3.86 -8.23
N ALA A 92 2.73 3.50 -6.99
CA ALA A 92 2.26 4.10 -5.72
C ALA A 92 2.59 5.59 -5.47
N GLY A 93 3.12 6.35 -6.43
CA GLY A 93 3.26 7.81 -6.33
C GLY A 93 4.21 8.34 -5.26
N PHE A 94 5.09 7.49 -4.74
CA PHE A 94 6.08 7.92 -3.75
C PHE A 94 6.98 9.01 -4.33
N PRO A 95 7.20 10.15 -3.63
CA PRO A 95 7.99 11.26 -4.17
C PRO A 95 9.41 10.83 -4.56
N THR A 96 9.85 11.17 -5.78
CA THR A 96 11.09 10.60 -6.32
C THR A 96 12.31 11.08 -5.55
N PHE A 97 12.32 12.34 -5.09
CA PHE A 97 13.42 12.89 -4.26
C PHE A 97 13.69 12.07 -2.98
N ALA A 98 12.67 11.39 -2.44
CA ALA A 98 12.78 10.58 -1.25
C ALA A 98 13.27 9.14 -1.52
N LYS A 99 13.33 8.71 -2.79
CA LYS A 99 14.02 7.45 -3.18
C LYS A 99 15.51 7.64 -3.40
N ILE A 100 15.91 8.85 -3.79
CA ILE A 100 17.31 9.21 -4.02
C ILE A 100 18.03 9.21 -2.65
N PRO A 101 19.24 8.62 -2.50
CA PRO A 101 20.04 8.73 -1.27
C PRO A 101 20.71 10.11 -1.16
N ASP A 102 21.18 10.49 0.04
CA ASP A 102 21.94 11.74 0.25
C ASP A 102 23.44 11.60 -0.04
N GLU A 103 23.93 10.37 -0.14
CA GLU A 103 25.33 10.00 -0.26
C GLU A 103 25.66 9.59 -1.70
N LYS A 104 26.68 10.23 -2.30
CA LYS A 104 27.22 9.86 -3.61
C LYS A 104 28.04 8.57 -3.48
N GLY A 105 27.98 7.69 -4.46
CA GLY A 105 28.61 6.36 -4.44
C GLY A 105 27.84 5.29 -3.66
N LYS A 106 26.73 5.64 -2.98
CA LYS A 106 25.90 4.64 -2.27
C LYS A 106 25.19 3.66 -3.23
N ILE A 107 24.97 4.06 -4.49
CA ILE A 107 24.33 3.24 -5.52
C ILE A 107 25.36 2.97 -6.61
N HIS A 108 25.75 1.71 -6.79
CA HIS A 108 26.66 1.31 -7.88
C HIS A 108 25.88 1.01 -9.16
N THR A 109 24.67 0.47 -9.07
CA THR A 109 23.84 0.11 -10.25
C THR A 109 22.47 0.76 -10.20
N LEU A 110 22.15 1.50 -11.27
CA LEU A 110 20.84 2.05 -11.52
C LEU A 110 20.01 1.06 -12.36
N LEU A 111 18.78 0.78 -11.93
CA LEU A 111 17.85 -0.11 -12.62
C LEU A 111 16.71 0.70 -13.24
N VAL A 112 16.56 0.59 -14.56
CA VAL A 112 15.46 1.21 -15.32
C VAL A 112 14.39 0.15 -15.53
N ASN A 113 13.19 0.40 -15.00
CA ASN A 113 12.03 -0.47 -15.14
C ASN A 113 11.17 -0.01 -16.33
N GLY A 114 11.29 -0.72 -17.45
CA GLY A 114 10.41 -0.68 -18.62
C GLY A 114 9.56 -1.95 -18.77
N ALA A 115 9.44 -2.77 -17.73
CA ALA A 115 8.62 -3.99 -17.73
C ALA A 115 7.16 -3.66 -17.40
N GLU A 116 6.40 -3.26 -18.42
CA GLU A 116 4.98 -2.92 -18.35
C GLU A 116 4.08 -4.17 -18.45
N CYS A 117 4.16 -5.01 -17.41
CA CYS A 117 3.56 -6.35 -17.40
C CYS A 117 2.06 -6.43 -17.07
N GLU A 118 1.43 -5.29 -16.79
CA GLU A 118 0.01 -5.21 -16.41
C GLU A 118 -0.87 -5.23 -17.69
N PRO A 119 -1.84 -6.16 -17.84
CA PRO A 119 -2.62 -6.26 -19.08
C PRO A 119 -3.35 -4.97 -19.46
N PHE A 120 -3.50 -4.75 -20.76
CA PHE A 120 -4.03 -3.54 -21.42
C PHE A 120 -3.15 -2.28 -21.35
N ILE A 121 -2.14 -2.18 -20.48
CA ILE A 121 -1.31 -0.96 -20.36
C ILE A 121 -0.15 -1.01 -21.35
N THR A 122 0.09 0.11 -22.06
CA THR A 122 1.12 0.29 -23.10
C THR A 122 1.70 1.72 -23.10
N CYS A 123 1.63 2.43 -21.97
CA CYS A 123 2.01 3.84 -21.89
C CYS A 123 3.52 4.03 -21.74
N ASP A 124 4.18 3.13 -21.01
CA ASP A 124 5.64 3.09 -20.89
C ASP A 124 6.27 2.49 -22.17
N ASP A 125 5.61 1.51 -22.80
CA ASP A 125 5.99 0.96 -24.12
C ASP A 125 6.03 2.04 -25.21
N ILE A 126 4.94 2.77 -25.41
CA ILE A 126 4.90 3.89 -26.38
C ILE A 126 5.91 5.00 -26.02
N LEU A 127 6.18 5.25 -24.74
CA LEU A 127 7.22 6.21 -24.35
C LEU A 127 8.63 5.71 -24.74
N MET A 128 8.93 4.42 -24.58
CA MET A 128 10.21 3.83 -25.00
C MET A 128 10.37 3.83 -26.53
N GLN A 129 9.30 3.66 -27.29
CA GLN A 129 9.34 3.74 -28.75
C GLN A 129 9.51 5.19 -29.25
N THR A 130 8.77 6.14 -28.66
CA THR A 130 8.69 7.53 -29.18
C THR A 130 9.75 8.48 -28.59
N HIS A 131 10.16 8.30 -27.34
CA HIS A 131 11.09 9.18 -26.62
C HIS A 131 12.24 8.42 -25.91
N PRO A 132 12.89 7.41 -26.54
CA PRO A 132 13.94 6.62 -25.89
C PRO A 132 15.11 7.49 -25.41
N LYS A 133 15.49 8.49 -26.20
CA LYS A 133 16.61 9.41 -25.90
C LYS A 133 16.43 10.16 -24.59
N ASP A 134 15.20 10.49 -24.22
CA ASP A 134 14.91 11.28 -23.03
C ASP A 134 14.92 10.40 -21.78
N ILE A 135 14.52 9.13 -21.90
CA ILE A 135 14.70 8.11 -20.86
C ILE A 135 16.20 7.87 -20.62
N ILE A 136 16.99 7.61 -21.67
CA ILE A 136 18.43 7.33 -21.55
C ILE A 136 19.19 8.51 -20.94
N ARG A 137 18.95 9.75 -21.42
CA ARG A 137 19.56 10.95 -20.84
C ARG A 137 19.13 11.18 -19.39
N GLY A 138 17.87 10.89 -19.05
CA GLY A 138 17.37 10.94 -17.68
C GLY A 138 18.07 9.95 -16.76
N ALA A 139 18.29 8.71 -17.23
CA ALA A 139 19.03 7.69 -16.49
C ALA A 139 20.51 8.09 -16.30
N MET A 140 21.18 8.60 -17.34
CA MET A 140 22.55 9.11 -17.25
C MET A 140 22.70 10.27 -16.26
N ILE A 141 21.75 11.22 -16.26
CA ILE A 141 21.70 12.33 -15.29
C ILE A 141 21.63 11.83 -13.84
N VAL A 142 20.81 10.81 -13.58
CA VAL A 142 20.70 10.21 -12.24
C VAL A 142 21.98 9.45 -11.88
N ALA A 143 22.55 8.68 -12.81
CA ALA A 143 23.79 7.95 -12.59
C ALA A 143 24.99 8.88 -12.30
N GLU A 144 25.16 9.96 -13.05
CA GLU A 144 26.25 10.94 -12.86
C GLU A 144 26.15 11.66 -11.50
N ALA A 145 24.93 12.08 -11.11
CA ALA A 145 24.67 12.73 -9.83
C ALA A 145 24.90 11.77 -8.64
N LEU A 146 24.52 10.49 -8.78
CA LEU A 146 24.68 9.46 -7.76
C LEU A 146 26.07 8.80 -7.76
N GLY A 147 26.85 8.90 -8.83
CA GLY A 147 28.10 8.16 -9.00
C GLY A 147 27.89 6.67 -9.29
N CYS A 148 26.84 6.30 -10.04
CA CYS A 148 26.60 4.92 -10.46
C CYS A 148 27.58 4.50 -11.57
N GLU A 149 28.03 3.25 -11.53
CA GLU A 149 28.98 2.65 -12.47
C GLU A 149 28.27 2.00 -13.67
N ARG A 150 27.02 1.54 -13.49
CA ARG A 150 26.24 0.82 -14.51
C ARG A 150 24.75 1.17 -14.44
N ILE A 151 24.10 1.19 -15.60
CA ILE A 151 22.65 1.31 -15.77
C ILE A 151 22.16 0.05 -16.49
N ILE A 152 21.15 -0.63 -15.96
CA ILE A 152 20.51 -1.79 -16.60
C ILE A 152 19.02 -1.49 -16.80
N CYS A 153 18.54 -1.58 -18.04
CA CYS A 153 17.14 -1.39 -18.40
C CYS A 153 16.48 -2.72 -18.72
N GLY A 154 15.50 -3.12 -17.90
CA GLY A 154 14.67 -4.30 -18.18
C GLY A 154 13.44 -3.92 -18.99
N ILE A 155 13.28 -4.54 -20.16
CA ILE A 155 12.13 -4.37 -21.07
C ILE A 155 11.61 -5.78 -21.39
N GLU A 156 10.29 -5.97 -21.44
CA GLU A 156 9.72 -7.29 -21.74
C GLU A 156 10.02 -7.74 -23.18
N ASP A 157 10.31 -9.04 -23.33
CA ASP A 157 10.66 -9.68 -24.61
C ASP A 157 9.54 -9.62 -25.66
N ASN A 158 8.30 -9.30 -25.27
CA ASN A 158 7.19 -9.03 -26.18
C ASN A 158 7.12 -7.59 -26.74
N LYS A 159 8.13 -6.74 -26.48
CA LYS A 159 8.20 -5.34 -26.97
C LYS A 159 9.46 -5.09 -27.83
N PRO A 160 9.62 -5.79 -28.97
CA PRO A 160 10.84 -5.68 -29.79
C PRO A 160 11.09 -4.25 -30.28
N GLU A 161 10.05 -3.51 -30.68
CA GLU A 161 10.17 -2.13 -31.17
C GLU A 161 10.71 -1.19 -30.09
N ALA A 162 10.28 -1.35 -28.83
CA ALA A 162 10.79 -0.58 -27.70
C ALA A 162 12.25 -0.95 -27.37
N ILE A 163 12.61 -2.23 -27.46
CA ILE A 163 13.99 -2.70 -27.28
C ILE A 163 14.90 -2.09 -28.35
N GLU A 164 14.52 -2.15 -29.62
CA GLU A 164 15.27 -1.56 -30.74
C GLU A 164 15.43 -0.04 -30.59
N CYS A 165 14.35 0.68 -30.29
CA CYS A 165 14.40 2.14 -30.09
C CYS A 165 15.30 2.55 -28.92
N MET A 166 15.25 1.80 -27.81
CA MET A 166 16.09 2.03 -26.63
C MET A 166 17.56 1.68 -26.88
N GLN A 167 17.84 0.58 -27.59
CA GLN A 167 19.20 0.19 -27.99
C GLN A 167 19.83 1.22 -28.94
N ALA A 168 19.07 1.73 -29.91
CA ALA A 168 19.52 2.78 -30.81
C ALA A 168 19.86 4.09 -30.06
N ALA A 169 19.03 4.47 -29.08
CA ALA A 169 19.32 5.64 -28.23
C ALA A 169 20.54 5.44 -27.32
N VAL A 170 20.78 4.22 -26.82
CA VAL A 170 22.01 3.87 -26.08
C VAL A 170 23.23 4.01 -26.98
N ALA A 171 23.20 3.44 -28.20
CA ALA A 171 24.31 3.49 -29.15
C ALA A 171 24.67 4.92 -29.59
N GLU A 172 23.70 5.84 -29.64
CA GLU A 172 23.93 7.26 -29.97
C GLU A 172 24.47 8.08 -28.79
N LEU A 173 24.02 7.81 -27.56
CA LEU A 173 24.15 8.75 -26.44
C LEU A 173 25.03 8.28 -25.28
N ALA A 174 25.13 6.98 -25.05
CA ALA A 174 25.78 6.43 -23.87
C ALA A 174 27.26 6.09 -24.13
N PRO A 175 28.16 6.34 -23.16
CA PRO A 175 29.49 5.73 -23.16
C PRO A 175 29.39 4.19 -23.24
N PRO A 176 30.33 3.52 -23.93
CA PRO A 176 30.38 2.06 -23.98
C PRO A 176 30.31 1.42 -22.60
N ASN A 177 29.51 0.37 -22.46
CA ASN A 177 29.28 -0.40 -21.24
C ASN A 177 28.60 0.33 -20.06
N LEU A 178 28.24 1.63 -20.17
CA LEU A 178 27.52 2.32 -19.10
C LEU A 178 26.05 1.89 -19.01
N VAL A 179 25.39 1.70 -20.16
CA VAL A 179 23.96 1.38 -20.25
C VAL A 179 23.75 0.09 -21.02
N GLU A 180 22.94 -0.80 -20.46
CA GLU A 180 22.57 -2.08 -21.06
C GLU A 180 21.05 -2.22 -21.14
N ILE A 181 20.54 -2.62 -22.30
CA ILE A 181 19.14 -2.96 -22.51
C ILE A 181 19.02 -4.48 -22.48
N GLN A 182 18.34 -5.01 -21.47
CA GLN A 182 18.18 -6.44 -21.24
C GLN A 182 16.72 -6.86 -21.41
N PRO A 183 16.40 -7.70 -22.40
CA PRO A 183 15.09 -8.34 -22.51
C PRO A 183 14.80 -9.21 -21.27
N VAL A 184 13.57 -9.12 -20.74
CA VAL A 184 13.09 -9.93 -19.61
C VAL A 184 11.83 -10.70 -20.00
N PRO A 185 11.54 -11.88 -19.40
CA PRO A 185 10.37 -12.67 -19.77
C PRO A 185 9.04 -11.93 -19.54
N THR A 186 8.15 -11.96 -20.53
CA THR A 186 6.77 -11.46 -20.42
C THR A 186 5.93 -12.34 -19.48
N VAL A 187 6.12 -12.18 -18.16
CA VAL A 187 5.41 -12.94 -17.13
C VAL A 187 5.01 -12.00 -15.99
N TYR A 188 3.70 -11.80 -15.77
CA TYR A 188 3.23 -10.98 -14.67
C TYR A 188 3.55 -11.61 -13.29
N PRO A 189 4.11 -10.87 -12.30
CA PRO A 189 4.39 -9.43 -12.28
C PRO A 189 5.89 -9.09 -12.47
N MET A 190 6.43 -9.21 -13.69
CA MET A 190 7.86 -8.94 -13.98
C MET A 190 8.30 -7.53 -13.56
N GLY A 191 7.48 -6.50 -13.81
CA GLY A 191 7.72 -5.12 -13.37
C GLY A 191 7.73 -4.89 -11.85
N GLY A 192 7.49 -5.91 -11.03
CA GLY A 192 7.62 -5.85 -9.58
C GLY A 192 9.09 -5.65 -9.15
N GLN A 193 9.34 -4.71 -8.22
CA GLN A 193 10.71 -4.29 -7.89
C GLN A 193 11.64 -5.45 -7.49
N LYS A 194 11.17 -6.41 -6.68
CA LYS A 194 11.99 -7.56 -6.26
C LYS A 194 12.23 -8.52 -7.43
N GLN A 195 11.19 -8.81 -8.19
CA GLN A 195 11.21 -9.70 -9.37
C GLN A 195 12.18 -9.17 -10.43
N LEU A 196 12.03 -7.92 -10.86
CA LEU A 196 12.90 -7.32 -11.88
C LEU A 196 14.35 -7.20 -11.39
N THR A 197 14.57 -6.81 -10.13
CA THR A 197 15.93 -6.76 -9.54
C THR A 197 16.60 -8.14 -9.61
N GLN A 198 15.89 -9.20 -9.23
CA GLN A 198 16.42 -10.56 -9.26
C GLN A 198 16.72 -11.05 -10.68
N GLN A 199 15.89 -10.70 -11.68
CA GLN A 199 16.14 -11.09 -13.07
C GLN A 199 17.29 -10.32 -13.72
N LEU A 200 17.43 -9.01 -13.45
CA LEU A 200 18.50 -8.18 -14.03
C LEU A 200 19.85 -8.36 -13.34
N THR A 201 19.88 -8.69 -12.04
CA THR A 201 21.12 -8.73 -11.25
C THR A 201 21.48 -10.10 -10.68
N GLY A 202 20.55 -11.04 -10.65
CA GLY A 202 20.67 -12.29 -9.88
C GLY A 202 20.56 -12.12 -8.36
N ILE A 203 20.43 -10.89 -7.84
CA ILE A 203 20.40 -10.59 -6.41
C ILE A 203 18.96 -10.56 -5.90
N GLU A 204 18.67 -11.39 -4.90
CA GLU A 204 17.39 -11.34 -4.18
C GLU A 204 17.46 -10.30 -3.05
N VAL A 205 16.52 -9.35 -3.03
CA VAL A 205 16.45 -8.30 -1.99
C VAL A 205 15.97 -8.92 -0.67
N PRO A 206 16.77 -8.91 0.42
CA PRO A 206 16.39 -9.54 1.69
C PRO A 206 15.07 -9.04 2.27
N ALA A 207 14.44 -9.85 3.11
CA ALA A 207 13.31 -9.41 3.91
C ALA A 207 13.70 -8.20 4.78
N HIS A 208 12.81 -7.22 4.87
CA HIS A 208 13.00 -5.95 5.59
C HIS A 208 14.13 -5.01 5.11
N ALA A 209 14.91 -5.38 4.08
CA ALA A 209 15.88 -4.49 3.43
C ALA A 209 15.25 -3.77 2.23
N HIS A 210 15.82 -2.62 1.86
CA HIS A 210 15.51 -1.92 0.61
C HIS A 210 16.64 -2.12 -0.41
N ALA A 211 16.31 -1.99 -1.71
CA ALA A 211 17.31 -2.09 -2.78
C ALA A 211 18.48 -1.11 -2.59
N VAL A 212 18.21 0.09 -2.04
CA VAL A 212 19.22 1.12 -1.75
C VAL A 212 20.19 0.74 -0.63
N ASP A 213 19.88 -0.28 0.17
CA ASP A 213 20.78 -0.80 1.23
C ASP A 213 21.79 -1.82 0.67
N ILE A 214 21.51 -2.36 -0.52
CA ILE A 214 22.39 -3.28 -1.27
C ILE A 214 22.98 -2.63 -2.53
N GLY A 215 23.01 -1.29 -2.59
CA GLY A 215 23.66 -0.54 -3.67
C GLY A 215 22.87 -0.39 -4.97
N LEU A 216 21.57 -0.69 -4.97
CA LEU A 216 20.69 -0.67 -6.14
C LEU A 216 19.58 0.38 -6.04
N LEU A 217 19.32 1.12 -7.11
CA LEU A 217 18.16 2.04 -7.19
C LEU A 217 17.32 1.71 -8.42
N MET A 218 16.03 1.37 -8.22
CA MET A 218 15.11 1.10 -9.33
C MET A 218 14.06 2.21 -9.50
N MET A 219 13.93 2.70 -10.73
CA MET A 219 12.96 3.72 -11.12
C MET A 219 12.35 3.37 -12.49
N ASN A 220 11.14 3.86 -12.75
CA ASN A 220 10.38 3.57 -13.97
C ASN A 220 10.77 4.53 -15.12
N VAL A 221 10.67 4.07 -16.37
CA VAL A 221 11.10 4.81 -17.58
C VAL A 221 10.55 6.23 -17.66
N ALA A 222 9.24 6.43 -17.46
CA ALA A 222 8.63 7.77 -17.47
C ALA A 222 9.22 8.69 -16.40
N THR A 223 9.64 8.13 -15.26
CA THR A 223 10.27 8.92 -14.18
C THR A 223 11.63 9.47 -14.61
N PHE A 224 12.38 8.76 -15.45
CA PHE A 224 13.64 9.27 -16.01
C PHE A 224 13.43 10.35 -17.08
N ALA A 225 12.48 10.16 -17.99
CA ALA A 225 12.11 11.20 -18.96
C ALA A 225 11.69 12.50 -18.27
N ALA A 226 10.87 12.43 -17.22
CA ALA A 226 10.51 13.59 -16.42
C ALA A 226 11.72 14.28 -15.75
N ILE A 227 12.71 13.52 -15.26
CA ILE A 227 13.95 14.07 -14.71
C ILE A 227 14.78 14.77 -15.80
N PHE A 228 14.87 14.18 -16.99
CA PHE A 228 15.55 14.80 -18.12
C PHE A 228 14.94 16.17 -18.47
N HIS A 229 13.62 16.25 -18.63
CA HIS A 229 12.94 17.52 -18.94
C HIS A 229 13.08 18.57 -17.82
N ALA A 230 13.03 18.14 -16.56
CA ALA A 230 13.25 19.02 -15.42
C ALA A 230 14.69 19.56 -15.36
N VAL A 231 15.70 18.73 -15.63
CA VAL A 231 17.11 19.11 -15.55
C VAL A 231 17.55 19.92 -16.77
N ARG A 232 17.16 19.55 -18.00
CA ARG A 232 17.61 20.22 -19.22
C ARG A 232 16.75 21.40 -19.67
N HIS A 233 15.45 21.38 -19.38
CA HIS A 233 14.50 22.40 -19.86
C HIS A 233 13.79 23.16 -18.73
N GLY A 234 14.02 22.76 -17.47
CA GLY A 234 13.34 23.36 -16.32
C GLY A 234 11.83 23.15 -16.33
N LYS A 235 11.35 22.09 -17.00
CA LYS A 235 9.93 21.73 -17.10
C LYS A 235 9.53 20.83 -15.91
N PRO A 236 8.54 21.21 -15.09
CA PRO A 236 8.01 20.38 -14.03
C PRO A 236 7.09 19.27 -14.57
N LEU A 237 6.69 18.34 -13.71
CA LEU A 237 5.76 17.26 -14.08
C LEU A 237 4.32 17.79 -14.14
N THR A 238 3.88 18.18 -15.34
CA THR A 238 2.55 18.73 -15.69
C THR A 238 1.68 17.80 -16.53
N SER A 239 2.30 16.84 -17.20
CA SER A 239 1.68 15.85 -18.09
C SER A 239 2.27 14.46 -17.84
N ARG A 240 1.62 13.41 -18.35
CA ARG A 240 2.20 12.07 -18.45
C ARG A 240 1.52 11.25 -19.55
N TYR A 241 2.19 10.22 -20.03
CA TYR A 241 1.55 9.21 -20.87
C TYR A 241 0.54 8.39 -20.05
N VAL A 242 -0.61 8.15 -20.67
CA VAL A 242 -1.75 7.39 -20.13
C VAL A 242 -2.31 6.49 -21.23
N THR A 243 -2.53 5.21 -20.91
CA THR A 243 -3.30 4.30 -21.76
C THR A 243 -4.79 4.45 -21.48
N VAL A 244 -5.59 4.66 -22.52
CA VAL A 244 -7.06 4.63 -22.45
C VAL A 244 -7.52 3.40 -23.23
N SER A 245 -7.98 2.37 -22.51
CA SER A 245 -8.19 1.04 -23.10
C SER A 245 -9.36 0.30 -22.46
N GLY A 246 -9.66 -0.90 -22.95
CA GLY A 246 -10.73 -1.77 -22.46
C GLY A 246 -11.72 -2.20 -23.54
N LEU A 247 -12.43 -3.28 -23.22
CA LEU A 247 -13.38 -3.93 -24.13
C LEU A 247 -14.60 -3.04 -24.46
N GLY A 248 -14.91 -2.07 -23.60
CA GLY A 248 -16.01 -1.12 -23.78
C GLY A 248 -15.74 0.02 -24.76
N LEU A 249 -14.54 0.13 -25.32
CA LEU A 249 -14.15 1.21 -26.22
C LEU A 249 -14.11 0.73 -27.67
N ASN A 250 -14.51 1.59 -28.62
CA ASN A 250 -14.28 1.32 -30.05
C ASN A 250 -12.85 1.67 -30.45
N ARG A 251 -12.27 2.71 -29.83
CA ARG A 251 -11.00 3.30 -30.24
C ARG A 251 -10.07 3.51 -29.03
N PRO A 252 -9.48 2.45 -28.47
CA PRO A 252 -8.45 2.58 -27.43
C PRO A 252 -7.20 3.29 -27.99
N PHE A 253 -6.48 4.02 -27.15
CA PHE A 253 -5.28 4.76 -27.54
C PHE A 253 -4.32 5.02 -26.35
N ASN A 254 -3.10 5.47 -26.66
CA ASN A 254 -2.18 6.09 -25.70
C ASN A 254 -2.12 7.59 -25.98
N ILE A 255 -2.09 8.42 -24.93
CA ILE A 255 -2.01 9.89 -25.06
C ILE A 255 -1.09 10.47 -23.98
N GLU A 256 -0.41 11.58 -24.28
CA GLU A 256 0.16 12.44 -23.25
C GLU A 256 -0.97 13.29 -22.65
N ALA A 257 -1.51 12.88 -21.51
CA ALA A 257 -2.56 13.59 -20.81
C ALA A 257 -1.99 14.65 -19.85
N LEU A 258 -2.67 15.81 -19.79
CA LEU A 258 -2.42 16.81 -18.77
C LEU A 258 -2.90 16.30 -17.39
N ILE A 259 -2.12 16.57 -16.34
CA ILE A 259 -2.51 16.27 -14.96
C ILE A 259 -3.68 17.18 -14.59
N GLY A 260 -4.85 16.58 -14.32
CA GLY A 260 -6.10 17.28 -14.05
C GLY A 260 -7.23 16.99 -15.05
N THR A 261 -6.93 16.49 -16.26
CA THR A 261 -7.94 16.11 -17.25
C THR A 261 -8.90 15.05 -16.70
N SER A 262 -10.20 15.14 -17.00
CA SER A 262 -11.19 14.16 -16.51
C SER A 262 -10.94 12.78 -17.13
N PHE A 263 -11.20 11.72 -16.37
CA PHE A 263 -11.25 10.36 -16.92
C PHE A 263 -12.38 10.21 -17.95
N GLU A 264 -13.50 10.90 -17.73
CA GLU A 264 -14.65 10.90 -18.64
C GLU A 264 -14.28 11.49 -20.01
N ASP A 265 -13.73 12.71 -20.06
CA ASP A 265 -13.29 13.36 -21.30
C ASP A 265 -12.36 12.46 -22.14
N LEU A 266 -11.42 11.77 -21.48
CA LEU A 266 -10.48 10.85 -22.13
C LEU A 266 -11.15 9.58 -22.66
N VAL A 267 -12.17 9.09 -21.97
CA VAL A 267 -12.93 7.90 -22.38
C VAL A 267 -13.95 8.23 -23.47
N GLU A 268 -14.56 9.41 -23.46
CA GLU A 268 -15.42 9.90 -24.54
C GLU A 268 -14.64 10.01 -25.86
N LEU A 269 -13.40 10.52 -25.82
CA LEU A 269 -12.48 10.53 -26.97
C LEU A 269 -12.15 9.12 -27.50
N ALA A 270 -12.31 8.07 -26.69
CA ALA A 270 -12.07 6.67 -27.08
C ALA A 270 -13.32 5.96 -27.63
N GLU A 271 -14.39 6.72 -27.89
CA GLU A 271 -15.63 6.29 -28.55
C GLU A 271 -16.26 5.08 -27.82
N PRO A 272 -16.87 5.26 -26.63
CA PRO A 272 -17.38 4.15 -25.83
C PRO A 272 -18.57 3.47 -26.51
N LYS A 273 -18.54 2.13 -26.59
CA LYS A 273 -19.51 1.26 -27.30
C LYS A 273 -20.93 1.38 -26.77
N THR A 274 -21.05 1.68 -25.49
CA THR A 274 -22.30 1.92 -24.77
C THR A 274 -22.15 3.21 -23.98
N LYS A 275 -23.27 3.84 -23.60
CA LYS A 275 -23.25 4.95 -22.64
C LYS A 275 -22.42 4.57 -21.40
N LEU A 276 -21.58 5.48 -20.93
CA LEU A 276 -20.65 5.26 -19.83
C LEU A 276 -21.36 5.25 -18.47
N ASN A 277 -22.19 4.24 -18.23
CA ASN A 277 -23.01 4.06 -17.03
C ASN A 277 -22.41 3.07 -16.02
N TYR A 278 -21.12 2.77 -16.15
CA TYR A 278 -20.35 1.85 -15.32
C TYR A 278 -19.07 2.52 -14.80
N PRO A 279 -18.51 2.05 -13.65
CA PRO A 279 -17.30 2.63 -13.09
C PRO A 279 -16.09 2.37 -14.00
N LEU A 280 -15.29 3.41 -14.24
CA LEU A 280 -13.96 3.27 -14.82
C LEU A 280 -12.97 2.69 -13.82
N VAL A 281 -11.96 1.98 -14.30
CA VAL A 281 -10.86 1.45 -13.47
C VAL A 281 -9.60 2.29 -13.68
N GLN A 282 -8.95 2.72 -12.59
CA GLN A 282 -7.60 3.27 -12.65
C GLN A 282 -6.58 2.13 -12.56
N GLY A 283 -5.63 2.11 -13.49
CA GLY A 283 -4.68 1.00 -13.63
C GLY A 283 -5.25 -0.14 -14.48
N GLY A 284 -4.63 -1.32 -14.39
CA GLY A 284 -5.03 -2.50 -15.13
C GLY A 284 -5.90 -3.48 -14.33
N PRO A 285 -6.23 -4.65 -14.90
CA PRO A 285 -7.20 -5.58 -14.32
C PRO A 285 -6.70 -6.37 -13.09
N MET A 286 -5.39 -6.37 -12.79
CA MET A 286 -4.81 -7.13 -11.68
C MET A 286 -4.62 -6.27 -10.44
N MET A 287 -4.02 -5.08 -10.60
CA MET A 287 -3.72 -4.17 -9.48
C MET A 287 -4.66 -2.95 -9.38
N GLY A 288 -5.39 -2.64 -10.44
CA GLY A 288 -6.26 -1.47 -10.52
C GLY A 288 -7.48 -1.55 -9.59
N PHE A 289 -8.24 -0.46 -9.59
CA PHE A 289 -9.45 -0.33 -8.77
C PHE A 289 -10.51 0.54 -9.45
N GLU A 290 -11.77 0.21 -9.21
CA GLU A 290 -12.93 0.92 -9.74
C GLU A 290 -13.09 2.29 -9.08
N MET A 291 -13.46 3.30 -9.88
CA MET A 291 -13.78 4.64 -9.42
C MET A 291 -15.22 4.69 -8.89
N PRO A 292 -15.51 5.41 -7.79
CA PRO A 292 -16.88 5.60 -7.31
C PRO A 292 -17.71 6.53 -8.20
N ASN A 293 -17.06 7.36 -9.03
CA ASN A 293 -17.64 8.16 -10.10
C ASN A 293 -16.58 8.45 -11.17
N ASN A 294 -17.00 8.74 -12.40
CA ASN A 294 -16.08 8.91 -13.54
C ASN A 294 -15.54 10.35 -13.68
N HIS A 295 -16.06 11.32 -12.90
CA HIS A 295 -15.58 12.72 -12.88
C HIS A 295 -14.33 12.89 -11.99
N VAL A 296 -13.34 12.01 -12.16
CA VAL A 296 -12.07 12.04 -11.42
C VAL A 296 -10.92 12.51 -12.33
N PRO A 297 -9.94 13.26 -11.80
CA PRO A 297 -8.83 13.78 -12.60
C PRO A 297 -7.73 12.75 -12.83
N VAL A 298 -7.05 12.82 -13.97
CA VAL A 298 -5.71 12.26 -14.19
C VAL A 298 -4.75 12.83 -13.15
N ILE A 299 -4.13 11.96 -12.37
CA ILE A 299 -3.07 12.33 -11.42
C ILE A 299 -1.73 11.76 -11.86
N LYS A 300 -0.64 12.17 -11.19
CA LYS A 300 0.73 11.74 -11.50
C LYS A 300 0.95 10.21 -11.51
N THR A 301 0.05 9.43 -10.91
CA THR A 301 0.09 7.95 -10.87
C THR A 301 -0.91 7.26 -11.81
N THR A 302 -1.75 7.99 -12.55
CA THR A 302 -2.69 7.40 -13.51
C THR A 302 -1.94 6.94 -14.75
N ASN A 303 -1.57 5.66 -14.81
CA ASN A 303 -0.94 5.04 -16.00
C ASN A 303 -1.97 4.50 -17.00
N CYS A 304 -3.09 3.98 -16.52
CA CYS A 304 -4.17 3.47 -17.36
C CYS A 304 -5.54 3.93 -16.86
N ILE A 305 -6.46 4.16 -17.79
CA ILE A 305 -7.90 4.27 -17.58
C ILE A 305 -8.54 3.13 -18.36
N LEU A 306 -9.10 2.16 -17.64
CA LEU A 306 -9.64 0.93 -18.21
C LEU A 306 -11.18 0.96 -18.17
N ALA A 307 -11.80 1.00 -19.36
CA ALA A 307 -13.23 1.04 -19.55
C ALA A 307 -13.75 -0.35 -19.97
N ASN A 308 -13.98 -1.21 -18.99
CA ASN A 308 -14.60 -2.53 -19.17
C ASN A 308 -16.03 -2.53 -18.61
N PRO A 309 -17.07 -2.78 -19.43
CA PRO A 309 -18.42 -2.99 -18.94
C PRO A 309 -18.43 -4.16 -17.94
N PRO A 310 -19.18 -4.05 -16.83
CA PRO A 310 -19.16 -5.05 -15.77
C PRO A 310 -19.68 -6.38 -16.30
N LYS A 311 -18.83 -7.42 -16.19
CA LYS A 311 -19.27 -8.80 -16.39
C LYS A 311 -20.11 -9.24 -15.17
N PRO A 312 -21.03 -10.20 -15.33
CA PRO A 312 -21.72 -10.80 -14.19
C PRO A 312 -20.70 -11.30 -13.17
N ALA A 313 -20.85 -10.89 -11.90
CA ALA A 313 -19.94 -11.31 -10.84
C ALA A 313 -20.03 -12.84 -10.66
N GLU A 314 -18.92 -13.53 -10.87
CA GLU A 314 -18.82 -14.96 -10.62
C GLU A 314 -19.03 -15.23 -9.12
N MET A 315 -19.89 -16.20 -8.78
CA MET A 315 -20.23 -16.46 -7.39
C MET A 315 -19.02 -16.98 -6.63
N VAL A 316 -18.68 -16.35 -5.50
CA VAL A 316 -17.59 -16.80 -4.64
C VAL A 316 -17.96 -18.15 -4.01
N MET A 317 -17.21 -19.18 -4.36
CA MET A 317 -17.42 -20.55 -3.87
C MET A 317 -16.51 -20.86 -2.66
N PRO A 318 -16.85 -21.88 -1.84
CA PRO A 318 -15.96 -22.34 -0.76
C PRO A 318 -14.62 -22.83 -1.30
N CYS A 319 -13.53 -22.52 -0.58
CA CYS A 319 -12.17 -22.94 -0.97
C CYS A 319 -12.04 -24.47 -1.01
N ILE A 320 -11.85 -25.02 -2.21
CA ILE A 320 -11.63 -26.47 -2.45
C ILE A 320 -10.21 -26.97 -2.12
N ARG A 321 -9.31 -26.06 -1.72
CA ARG A 321 -7.89 -26.34 -1.37
C ARG A 321 -7.04 -26.94 -2.50
N CYS A 322 -7.28 -26.56 -3.76
CA CYS A 322 -6.57 -27.09 -4.94
C CYS A 322 -5.04 -26.91 -4.94
N GLY A 323 -4.53 -25.82 -4.37
CA GLY A 323 -3.09 -25.53 -4.29
C GLY A 323 -2.66 -24.35 -5.16
N GLU A 324 -3.25 -24.18 -6.35
CA GLU A 324 -2.84 -23.24 -7.42
C GLU A 324 -2.47 -21.82 -6.96
N CYS A 325 -3.17 -21.28 -5.95
CA CYS A 325 -2.87 -19.97 -5.36
C CYS A 325 -1.45 -19.86 -4.74
N MET A 326 -0.85 -20.99 -4.34
CA MET A 326 0.52 -21.11 -3.83
C MET A 326 1.53 -21.12 -4.98
N ASP A 327 1.28 -21.96 -5.99
CA ASP A 327 2.15 -22.10 -7.16
C ASP A 327 2.24 -20.80 -7.97
N ALA A 328 1.13 -20.05 -8.06
CA ALA A 328 1.06 -18.75 -8.71
C ALA A 328 1.56 -17.57 -7.86
N CYS A 329 2.13 -17.80 -6.67
CA CYS A 329 2.56 -16.72 -5.77
C CYS A 329 4.02 -16.31 -6.05
N PRO A 330 4.30 -15.12 -6.65
CA PRO A 330 5.65 -14.71 -7.08
C PRO A 330 6.60 -14.33 -5.92
N VAL A 331 6.18 -14.58 -4.68
CA VAL A 331 6.93 -14.36 -3.43
C VAL A 331 6.83 -15.58 -2.49
N ASN A 332 6.43 -16.75 -3.01
CA ASN A 332 6.44 -18.05 -2.31
C ASN A 332 5.73 -18.06 -0.92
N LEU A 333 4.66 -17.28 -0.76
CA LEU A 333 3.83 -17.29 0.45
C LEU A 333 2.85 -18.48 0.44
N LEU A 334 2.06 -18.61 1.51
CA LEU A 334 0.97 -19.59 1.62
C LEU A 334 -0.41 -18.89 1.60
N PRO A 335 -0.91 -18.38 0.44
CA PRO A 335 -2.19 -17.65 0.35
C PRO A 335 -3.37 -18.39 0.99
N GLN A 336 -3.47 -19.71 0.81
CA GLN A 336 -4.54 -20.48 1.43
C GLN A 336 -4.59 -20.31 2.96
N GLN A 337 -3.44 -20.41 3.65
CA GLN A 337 -3.38 -20.25 5.10
C GLN A 337 -3.62 -18.80 5.52
N LEU A 338 -3.00 -17.83 4.82
CA LEU A 338 -3.22 -16.41 5.05
C LEU A 338 -4.70 -16.03 4.96
N TYR A 339 -5.44 -16.60 4.00
CA TYR A 339 -6.88 -16.38 3.84
C TYR A 339 -7.70 -16.95 5.00
N TRP A 340 -7.43 -18.18 5.46
CA TRP A 340 -8.15 -18.74 6.62
C TRP A 340 -7.94 -17.92 7.90
N HIS A 341 -6.71 -17.44 8.14
CA HIS A 341 -6.42 -16.59 9.29
C HIS A 341 -7.00 -15.17 9.15
N ALA A 342 -6.89 -14.54 7.97
CA ALA A 342 -7.48 -13.23 7.70
C ALA A 342 -9.01 -13.25 7.83
N ARG A 343 -9.67 -14.26 7.26
CA ARG A 343 -11.13 -14.47 7.36
C ARG A 343 -11.60 -14.75 8.80
N SER A 344 -10.76 -15.39 9.61
CA SER A 344 -11.07 -15.68 11.03
C SER A 344 -10.63 -14.55 11.98
N HIS A 345 -10.17 -13.40 11.46
CA HIS A 345 -9.60 -12.29 12.23
C HIS A 345 -8.39 -12.68 13.12
N GLU A 346 -7.69 -13.77 12.80
CA GLU A 346 -6.50 -14.26 13.51
C GLU A 346 -5.23 -13.55 13.00
N PHE A 347 -5.24 -12.21 13.04
CA PHE A 347 -4.24 -11.38 12.38
C PHE A 347 -2.80 -11.63 12.85
N ASP A 348 -2.58 -11.96 14.13
CA ASP A 348 -1.26 -12.29 14.67
C ASP A 348 -0.65 -13.55 14.01
N LYS A 349 -1.48 -14.51 13.58
CA LYS A 349 -1.02 -15.71 12.86
C LYS A 349 -0.74 -15.38 11.39
N ALA A 350 -1.55 -14.52 10.78
CA ALA A 350 -1.29 -14.02 9.42
C ALA A 350 0.03 -13.22 9.37
N GLU A 351 0.32 -12.40 10.38
CA GLU A 351 1.61 -11.70 10.48
C GLU A 351 2.79 -12.66 10.63
N LYS A 352 2.68 -13.72 11.45
CA LYS A 352 3.70 -14.79 11.54
C LYS A 352 3.91 -15.58 10.25
N LEU A 353 2.96 -15.52 9.31
CA LEU A 353 3.05 -16.09 7.95
C LEU A 353 3.47 -15.03 6.91
N ASN A 354 4.16 -13.97 7.35
CA ASN A 354 4.73 -12.92 6.50
C ASN A 354 3.70 -12.21 5.61
N LEU A 355 2.49 -11.94 6.13
CA LEU A 355 1.44 -11.18 5.43
C LEU A 355 1.95 -9.87 4.79
N PHE A 356 2.93 -9.20 5.39
CA PHE A 356 3.50 -7.95 4.88
C PHE A 356 4.38 -8.10 3.63
N ASP A 357 4.93 -9.29 3.35
CA ASP A 357 5.68 -9.56 2.11
C ASP A 357 4.76 -9.80 0.89
N CYS A 358 3.45 -9.93 1.11
CA CYS A 358 2.47 -9.99 0.03
C CYS A 358 2.50 -8.66 -0.76
N ILE A 359 2.82 -8.70 -2.05
CA ILE A 359 2.87 -7.51 -2.93
C ILE A 359 1.50 -7.12 -3.52
N GLU A 360 0.42 -7.81 -3.14
CA GLU A 360 -0.96 -7.52 -3.59
C GLU A 360 -1.18 -7.60 -5.11
N CYS A 361 -0.34 -8.37 -5.82
CA CYS A 361 -0.37 -8.52 -7.28
C CYS A 361 -1.61 -9.23 -7.85
N GLY A 362 -2.49 -9.82 -7.05
CA GLY A 362 -3.71 -10.45 -7.57
C GLY A 362 -3.55 -11.86 -8.17
N CYS A 363 -2.34 -12.33 -8.49
CA CYS A 363 -2.12 -13.66 -9.12
C CYS A 363 -2.91 -14.79 -8.43
N CYS A 364 -2.82 -14.87 -7.10
CA CYS A 364 -3.49 -15.89 -6.31
C CYS A 364 -5.04 -15.79 -6.32
N SER A 365 -5.59 -14.61 -6.57
CA SER A 365 -7.05 -14.41 -6.70
C SER A 365 -7.52 -14.75 -8.12
N PHE A 366 -6.72 -14.39 -9.13
CA PHE A 366 -6.99 -14.69 -10.54
C PHE A 366 -7.02 -16.20 -10.84
N VAL A 367 -6.03 -16.96 -10.33
CA VAL A 367 -5.99 -18.43 -10.51
C VAL A 367 -6.94 -19.20 -9.59
N CYS A 368 -7.80 -18.55 -8.81
CA CYS A 368 -8.62 -19.26 -7.84
C CYS A 368 -9.87 -19.87 -8.51
N PRO A 369 -10.01 -21.21 -8.66
CA PRO A 369 -11.20 -21.84 -9.25
C PRO A 369 -12.46 -21.71 -8.38
N SER A 370 -12.35 -21.06 -7.21
CA SER A 370 -13.46 -20.73 -6.33
C SER A 370 -13.79 -19.22 -6.33
N HIS A 371 -13.15 -18.44 -7.21
CA HIS A 371 -13.34 -16.99 -7.39
C HIS A 371 -13.19 -16.19 -6.07
N ILE A 372 -12.32 -16.64 -5.16
CA ILE A 372 -12.12 -16.00 -3.85
C ILE A 372 -11.23 -14.76 -4.03
N PRO A 373 -11.67 -13.56 -3.62
CA PRO A 373 -10.90 -12.33 -3.75
C PRO A 373 -9.81 -12.23 -2.66
N LEU A 374 -8.84 -13.14 -2.68
CA LEU A 374 -7.82 -13.31 -1.65
C LEU A 374 -7.08 -12.01 -1.30
N VAL A 375 -6.74 -11.18 -2.31
CA VAL A 375 -6.05 -9.90 -2.09
C VAL A 375 -6.88 -8.90 -1.29
N GLN A 376 -8.22 -8.91 -1.41
CA GLN A 376 -9.09 -8.04 -0.59
C GLN A 376 -8.99 -8.42 0.90
N TYR A 377 -8.97 -9.71 1.22
CA TYR A 377 -8.74 -10.19 2.60
C TYR A 377 -7.35 -9.80 3.12
N TYR A 378 -6.31 -9.82 2.29
CA TYR A 378 -4.95 -9.42 2.71
C TYR A 378 -4.83 -7.91 2.90
N ARG A 379 -5.44 -7.10 2.03
CA ARG A 379 -5.54 -5.63 2.19
C ARG A 379 -6.24 -5.28 3.51
N PHE A 380 -7.37 -5.92 3.79
CA PHE A 380 -8.10 -5.76 5.05
C PHE A 380 -7.24 -6.16 6.27
N ALA A 381 -6.66 -7.37 6.26
CA ALA A 381 -5.83 -7.85 7.36
C ALA A 381 -4.59 -6.96 7.62
N LYS A 382 -3.91 -6.49 6.57
CA LYS A 382 -2.81 -5.51 6.69
C LYS A 382 -3.28 -4.18 7.30
N GLY A 383 -4.49 -3.72 6.95
CA GLY A 383 -5.11 -2.54 7.52
C GLY A 383 -5.33 -2.68 9.03
N GLU A 384 -5.96 -3.78 9.45
CA GLU A 384 -6.22 -4.05 10.87
C GLU A 384 -4.93 -4.28 11.67
N VAL A 385 -3.92 -4.99 11.14
CA VAL A 385 -2.62 -5.11 11.84
C VAL A 385 -1.93 -3.74 12.01
N LYS A 386 -1.95 -2.88 10.97
CA LYS A 386 -1.40 -1.51 11.07
C LYS A 386 -2.13 -0.69 12.13
N LYS A 387 -3.46 -0.77 12.17
CA LYS A 387 -4.31 -0.10 13.16
C LYS A 387 -4.04 -0.62 14.59
N ASN A 388 -4.03 -1.94 14.81
CA ASN A 388 -3.71 -2.54 16.10
C ASN A 388 -2.32 -2.12 16.61
N LYS A 389 -1.32 -2.04 15.73
CA LYS A 389 0.01 -1.51 16.05
C LYS A 389 -0.02 -0.02 16.40
N GLN A 390 -0.75 0.81 15.66
CA GLN A 390 -0.91 2.23 15.97
C GLN A 390 -1.61 2.46 17.32
N GLU A 391 -2.68 1.70 17.61
CA GLU A 391 -3.38 1.73 18.89
C GLU A 391 -2.46 1.30 20.04
N THR A 392 -1.69 0.23 19.86
CA THR A 392 -0.68 -0.25 20.83
C THR A 392 0.40 0.80 21.09
N LEU A 393 0.98 1.39 20.03
CA LEU A 393 1.98 2.47 20.15
C LEU A 393 1.40 3.73 20.81
N SER A 394 0.15 4.08 20.51
CA SER A 394 -0.53 5.22 21.15
C SER A 394 -0.77 4.97 22.64
N THR A 395 -1.06 3.72 23.02
CA THR A 395 -1.26 3.27 24.39
C THR A 395 0.06 3.24 25.16
N GLN A 396 1.14 2.75 24.55
CA GLN A 396 2.49 2.80 25.12
C GLN A 396 2.92 4.26 25.38
N ARG A 397 2.82 5.14 24.38
CA ARG A 397 3.07 6.58 24.54
C ARG A 397 2.18 7.24 25.59
N ALA A 398 0.96 6.75 25.80
CA ALA A 398 0.09 7.24 26.86
C ALA A 398 0.58 6.80 28.26
N LYS A 399 1.05 5.56 28.41
CA LYS A 399 1.68 5.04 29.63
C LYS A 399 2.98 5.79 29.96
N GLU A 400 3.89 5.93 29.00
CA GLU A 400 5.14 6.69 29.14
C GLU A 400 4.89 8.12 29.63
N ARG A 401 3.91 8.83 29.06
CA ARG A 401 3.52 10.18 29.51
C ARG A 401 2.93 10.20 30.92
N HIS A 402 2.22 9.15 31.32
CA HIS A 402 1.66 9.03 32.66
C HIS A 402 2.75 8.76 33.70
N GLU A 403 3.65 7.81 33.43
CA GLU A 403 4.81 7.48 34.24
C GLU A 403 5.76 8.69 34.40
N ALA A 404 6.07 9.38 33.30
CA ALA A 404 6.87 10.61 33.32
C ALA A 404 6.21 11.74 34.13
N LYS A 405 4.87 11.81 34.15
CA LYS A 405 4.13 12.75 35.00
C LYS A 405 4.24 12.36 36.47
N LEU A 406 4.01 11.10 36.83
CA LEU A 406 4.15 10.59 38.20
C LEU A 406 5.56 10.83 38.75
N ALA A 407 6.60 10.49 37.97
CA ALA A 407 8.01 10.73 38.34
C ALA A 407 8.37 12.23 38.44
N ARG A 408 7.61 13.13 37.79
CA ARG A 408 7.76 14.59 37.99
C ARG A 408 7.08 15.04 39.27
N GLU A 409 5.88 14.56 39.56
CA GLU A 409 5.14 14.86 40.80
C GLU A 409 5.88 14.34 42.03
N GLU A 410 6.48 13.15 41.95
CA GLU A 410 7.31 12.59 43.01
C GLU A 410 8.58 13.40 43.25
N ARG A 411 9.34 13.77 42.20
CA ARG A 411 10.52 14.66 42.35
C ARG A 411 10.15 16.00 42.99
N ILE A 412 9.04 16.63 42.58
CA ILE A 412 8.55 17.86 43.20
C ILE A 412 8.17 17.65 44.67
N LYS A 413 7.61 16.49 45.03
CA LYS A 413 7.31 16.12 46.43
C LYS A 413 8.60 15.93 47.24
N GLN A 414 9.55 15.15 46.75
CA GLN A 414 10.86 14.92 47.38
C GLN A 414 11.63 16.24 47.57
N GLU A 415 11.66 17.12 46.56
CA GLU A 415 12.24 18.46 46.69
C GLU A 415 11.57 19.33 47.76
N ARG A 416 10.23 19.29 47.83
CA ARG A 416 9.46 20.02 48.86
C ARG A 416 9.77 19.49 50.26
N GLU A 417 9.83 18.17 50.42
CA GLU A 417 10.17 17.52 51.68
C GLU A 417 11.62 17.80 52.10
N ALA A 418 12.57 17.77 51.17
CA ALA A 418 13.96 18.17 51.41
C ALA A 418 14.08 19.64 51.81
N LYS A 419 13.40 20.56 51.10
CA LYS A 419 13.33 21.98 51.46
C LYS A 419 12.68 22.21 52.83
N LEU A 420 11.69 21.40 53.21
CA LEU A 420 11.07 21.43 54.55
C LEU A 420 12.00 20.89 55.65
N LYS A 421 12.73 19.79 55.40
CA LYS A 421 13.75 19.25 56.33
C LYS A 421 14.88 20.27 56.54
N ALA A 422 15.48 20.78 55.46
CA ALA A 422 16.52 21.79 55.52
C ALA A 422 16.09 23.07 56.27
N LYS A 423 14.84 23.52 56.09
CA LYS A 423 14.27 24.63 56.88
C LYS A 423 14.14 24.28 58.37
N LYS A 424 13.65 23.08 58.73
CA LYS A 424 13.55 22.63 60.12
C LYS A 424 14.93 22.49 60.78
N GLU A 425 15.93 22.00 60.05
CA GLU A 425 17.31 21.90 60.52
C GLU A 425 17.96 23.28 60.68
N ALA A 426 17.74 24.20 59.75
CA ALA A 426 18.21 25.58 59.88
C ALA A 426 17.59 26.30 61.09
N VAL A 427 16.30 26.10 61.37
CA VAL A 427 15.63 26.62 62.57
C VAL A 427 16.20 25.97 63.83
N LYS A 428 16.43 24.65 63.86
CA LYS A 428 17.10 23.97 64.99
C LYS A 428 18.52 24.48 65.21
N ARG A 429 19.30 24.71 64.15
CA ARG A 429 20.66 25.29 64.26
C ARG A 429 20.63 26.71 64.79
N LYS A 430 19.67 27.55 64.37
CA LYS A 430 19.48 28.90 64.93
C LYS A 430 19.10 28.88 66.40
N ALA A 431 18.13 28.05 66.78
CA ALA A 431 17.76 27.87 68.20
C ALA A 431 18.93 27.34 69.06
N ALA A 432 19.80 26.49 68.49
CA ALA A 432 21.00 26.01 69.17
C ALA A 432 22.11 27.08 69.29
N SER A 433 22.20 28.03 68.35
CA SER A 433 23.10 29.19 68.49
C SER A 433 22.55 30.29 69.41
N GLU A 434 21.22 30.44 69.48
CA GLU A 434 20.56 31.43 70.37
C GLU A 434 20.57 30.97 71.83
N ALA A 435 20.60 29.66 72.10
CA ALA A 435 20.84 29.10 73.45
C ALA A 435 22.27 29.28 73.98
N GLY A 436 23.18 29.89 73.20
CA GLY A 436 24.56 30.19 73.59
C GLY A 436 24.81 31.63 74.06
N GLN A 437 23.80 32.49 74.10
CA GLN A 437 23.93 33.91 74.49
C GLN A 437 22.73 34.39 75.32
N GLU A 438 22.82 34.29 76.65
CA GLU A 438 22.02 35.09 77.57
C GLU A 438 22.87 36.22 78.17
N THR A 439 22.40 37.47 78.12
CA THR A 439 22.17 38.36 79.31
C THR A 439 21.90 39.84 78.94
N ALA A 440 21.08 40.49 79.78
CA ALA A 440 20.78 41.94 79.85
C ALA A 440 20.01 42.58 78.65
N THR A 441 19.05 43.51 78.81
CA THR A 441 18.56 44.28 79.98
C THR A 441 17.04 44.58 79.85
N GLN A 442 16.42 45.22 80.85
CA GLN A 442 14.96 45.22 81.11
C GLN A 442 14.16 46.44 80.57
N THR A 443 12.96 46.18 80.01
CA THR A 443 11.67 46.96 80.11
C THR A 443 11.59 48.46 79.72
N PRO A 444 10.37 49.05 79.57
CA PRO A 444 9.19 48.58 78.81
C PRO A 444 8.48 49.71 78.00
N GLU A 445 7.86 49.44 76.84
CA GLU A 445 6.71 50.27 76.41
C GLU A 445 5.74 49.60 75.42
N LYS A 446 4.46 49.98 75.50
CA LYS A 446 3.37 49.45 74.67
C LYS A 446 3.24 50.25 73.36
N LYS A 447 3.26 49.55 72.22
CA LYS A 447 2.43 49.87 71.04
C LYS A 447 2.42 48.70 70.05
N ALA A 448 1.24 48.16 69.78
CA ALA A 448 1.04 47.20 68.69
C ALA A 448 0.83 47.95 67.37
N PRO A 449 1.39 47.46 66.25
CA PRO A 449 0.87 47.74 64.93
C PRO A 449 0.34 46.46 64.25
N ALA A 450 -0.83 46.58 63.61
CA ALA A 450 -1.54 45.48 62.99
C ALA A 450 -0.88 45.04 61.66
N ALA A 451 -0.03 44.00 61.71
CA ALA A 451 0.61 43.41 60.53
C ALA A 451 0.03 42.05 60.08
N VAL A 452 -1.01 41.53 60.77
CA VAL A 452 -1.57 40.18 60.51
C VAL A 452 -2.86 40.21 59.67
N VAL A 453 -3.43 41.39 59.39
CA VAL A 453 -4.64 41.54 58.57
C VAL A 453 -4.33 41.66 57.07
N ALA A 454 -3.14 42.14 56.69
CA ALA A 454 -2.77 42.39 55.29
C ALA A 454 -2.56 41.11 54.44
N ALA A 455 -2.18 39.98 55.06
CA ALA A 455 -1.90 38.74 54.32
C ALA A 455 -3.14 37.93 53.92
N ARG A 456 -4.31 38.19 54.53
CA ARG A 456 -5.58 37.49 54.21
C ARG A 456 -6.47 38.22 53.19
N ALA A 457 -6.17 39.47 52.84
CA ALA A 457 -6.93 40.23 51.84
C ALA A 457 -6.44 40.03 50.39
N ALA A 458 -5.18 39.63 50.18
CA ALA A 458 -4.58 39.52 48.84
C ALA A 458 -5.04 38.29 48.03
N ALA A 459 -5.58 37.26 48.68
CA ALA A 459 -6.06 36.04 48.00
C ALA A 459 -7.48 36.17 47.41
N ALA A 460 -8.24 37.21 47.79
CA ALA A 460 -9.63 37.39 47.38
C ALA A 460 -9.83 38.34 46.16
N ARG A 461 -8.77 39.00 45.68
CA ARG A 461 -8.84 39.97 44.55
C ARG A 461 -8.11 39.55 43.27
N LYS A 462 -7.69 38.28 43.16
CA LYS A 462 -7.05 37.71 41.95
C LYS A 462 -7.87 36.63 41.24
N LYS A 463 -9.20 36.64 41.42
CA LYS A 463 -10.16 35.79 40.70
C LYS A 463 -11.18 36.58 39.86
N ALA A 464 -10.92 37.86 39.64
CA ALA A 464 -11.75 38.79 38.88
C ALA A 464 -10.87 39.83 38.14
N ALA A 465 -9.92 39.35 37.34
CA ALA A 465 -9.08 40.18 36.45
C ALA A 465 -8.30 39.30 35.45
N GLN A 466 -9.00 38.62 34.52
CA GLN A 466 -8.43 38.14 33.23
C GLN A 466 -9.52 37.56 32.31
N SER A 467 -10.39 38.45 31.82
CA SER A 467 -11.08 38.28 30.54
C SER A 467 -11.34 39.65 29.95
N ASN A 468 -10.84 39.87 28.73
CA ASN A 468 -11.01 41.04 27.85
C ASN A 468 -10.01 42.20 28.05
N ASP A 469 -8.96 42.15 27.22
CA ASP A 469 -8.65 43.18 26.21
C ASP A 469 -8.35 42.34 24.93
N VAL A 470 -8.81 42.63 23.71
CA VAL A 470 -8.69 43.83 22.87
C VAL A 470 -9.97 43.90 21.99
N THR A 471 -10.66 45.01 21.71
CA THR A 471 -10.26 46.08 20.76
C THR A 471 -11.24 47.25 20.73
N ALA A 472 -10.68 48.46 20.52
CA ALA A 472 -11.13 49.56 19.64
C ALA A 472 -12.56 50.17 19.74
N THR A 473 -12.55 51.48 20.03
CA THR A 473 -13.30 52.60 19.39
C THR A 473 -14.81 52.51 19.09
N GLU A 474 -15.49 53.59 19.51
CA GLU A 474 -16.61 54.33 18.87
C GLU A 474 -16.91 53.97 17.38
N GLU A 475 -18.15 53.95 16.88
CA GLU A 475 -19.36 54.69 17.30
C GLU A 475 -20.69 54.11 16.70
N MET A 476 -21.83 54.65 17.16
CA MET A 476 -23.10 54.84 16.39
C MET A 476 -24.19 53.73 16.26
N LYS A 477 -25.19 53.82 17.17
CA LYS A 477 -26.67 53.90 16.94
C LYS A 477 -27.56 52.71 16.44
N VAL A 478 -28.56 52.41 17.30
CA VAL A 478 -30.06 52.40 17.09
C VAL A 478 -30.86 51.12 17.42
N SER A 479 -31.86 51.29 18.33
CA SER A 479 -33.08 50.49 18.68
C SER A 479 -32.96 48.96 18.91
N ALA A 480 -33.26 48.43 20.11
CA ALA A 480 -34.60 48.18 20.70
C ALA A 480 -35.44 47.13 19.91
N SER A 481 -36.09 46.12 20.50
CA SER A 481 -36.28 45.70 21.91
C SER A 481 -36.24 44.15 22.00
N GLU A 482 -36.60 43.39 23.05
CA GLU A 482 -37.38 43.64 24.27
C GLU A 482 -36.79 42.88 25.50
N LYS A 483 -37.58 42.03 26.19
CA LYS A 483 -37.21 41.23 27.38
C LYS A 483 -37.95 39.88 27.36
N GLN A 484 -37.29 38.81 27.82
CA GLN A 484 -37.70 38.14 29.06
C GLN A 484 -36.64 37.14 29.56
N SER A 485 -36.72 36.84 30.85
CA SER A 485 -35.68 36.21 31.67
C SER A 485 -35.90 34.71 31.85
N ASP A 486 -34.81 33.94 31.87
CA ASP A 486 -34.63 32.89 32.89
C ASP A 486 -33.14 32.47 33.02
N ALA A 487 -32.76 32.03 34.21
CA ALA A 487 -31.35 31.79 34.58
C ALA A 487 -30.72 30.57 33.86
N PRO A 488 -29.43 30.62 33.48
CA PRO A 488 -28.83 29.59 32.64
C PRO A 488 -28.44 28.32 33.41
N LEU A 489 -29.18 27.24 33.21
CA LEU A 489 -28.70 25.86 33.43
C LEU A 489 -27.39 25.61 32.66
N SER A 490 -26.53 24.76 33.22
CA SER A 490 -25.17 24.56 32.71
C SER A 490 -25.14 23.93 31.31
N ALA A 491 -24.09 24.22 30.54
CA ALA A 491 -23.93 23.71 29.18
C ALA A 491 -23.99 22.16 29.10
N ARG A 492 -23.62 21.47 30.18
CA ARG A 492 -23.67 20.01 30.30
C ARG A 492 -25.10 19.48 30.38
N GLU A 493 -25.99 20.17 31.10
CA GLU A 493 -27.39 19.79 31.23
C GLU A 493 -28.15 20.03 29.91
N LYS A 494 -27.85 21.15 29.22
CA LYS A 494 -28.38 21.41 27.87
C LYS A 494 -27.95 20.35 26.85
N ALA A 495 -26.70 19.86 26.91
CA ALA A 495 -26.23 18.78 26.06
C ALA A 495 -26.94 17.43 26.35
N ILE A 496 -27.15 17.09 27.63
CA ILE A 496 -27.86 15.86 28.02
C ILE A 496 -29.34 15.93 27.64
N ALA A 497 -29.99 17.08 27.80
CA ALA A 497 -31.37 17.30 27.37
C ALA A 497 -31.51 17.19 25.84
N ALA A 498 -30.59 17.79 25.08
CA ALA A 498 -30.57 17.68 23.61
C ALA A 498 -30.33 16.23 23.13
N ALA A 499 -29.46 15.47 23.81
CA ALA A 499 -29.24 14.05 23.52
C ALA A 499 -30.49 13.20 23.78
N LYS A 500 -31.16 13.39 24.92
CA LYS A 500 -32.43 12.70 25.22
C LYS A 500 -33.55 13.05 24.23
N LYS A 501 -33.69 14.33 23.86
CA LYS A 501 -34.70 14.78 22.89
C LYS A 501 -34.44 14.21 21.48
N ARG A 502 -33.18 14.03 21.08
CA ARG A 502 -32.79 13.35 19.83
C ARG A 502 -33.04 11.84 19.87
N ALA A 503 -32.86 11.19 21.02
CA ALA A 503 -33.18 9.77 21.17
C ALA A 503 -34.70 9.51 21.08
N GLN A 504 -35.52 10.35 21.73
CA GLN A 504 -36.98 10.24 21.65
C GLN A 504 -37.51 10.55 20.24
N ALA A 505 -36.99 11.59 19.58
CA ALA A 505 -37.35 11.88 18.18
C ALA A 505 -36.89 10.79 17.17
N ALA A 506 -36.05 9.84 17.59
CA ALA A 506 -35.65 8.67 16.79
C ALA A 506 -36.56 7.46 17.03
N THR A 507 -37.07 7.26 18.26
CA THR A 507 -38.11 6.25 18.53
C THR A 507 -39.44 6.64 17.89
N ASP A 508 -39.85 7.90 18.01
CA ASP A 508 -41.15 8.37 17.51
C ASP A 508 -41.23 8.40 15.97
N LYS A 509 -40.07 8.42 15.29
CA LYS A 509 -39.97 8.25 13.83
C LYS A 509 -40.00 6.80 13.36
N SER A 510 -39.81 5.82 14.25
CA SER A 510 -39.90 4.40 13.90
C SER A 510 -41.32 3.85 13.91
N GLU A 511 -42.27 4.54 14.54
CA GLU A 511 -43.68 4.10 14.67
C GLU A 511 -44.61 4.71 13.59
N LEU A 512 -44.09 5.55 12.70
CA LEU A 512 -44.87 6.29 11.69
C LEU A 512 -44.66 5.82 10.24
N THR A 513 -43.99 4.67 10.03
CA THR A 513 -43.79 4.05 8.70
C THR A 513 -44.16 2.57 8.64
N GLN A 514 -45.22 2.16 9.35
CA GLN A 514 -45.91 0.88 9.13
C GLN A 514 -47.43 1.03 9.30
N ASN A 515 -48.13 1.54 8.26
CA ASN A 515 -49.58 1.33 8.14
C ASN A 515 -50.11 1.63 6.72
N SER A 516 -50.10 0.62 5.83
CA SER A 516 -50.94 0.62 4.61
C SER A 516 -51.01 -0.75 3.90
N SER A 517 -51.65 -1.76 4.53
CA SER A 517 -52.48 -2.78 3.82
C SER A 517 -53.05 -3.85 4.77
N SER A 518 -54.38 -3.99 4.79
CA SER A 518 -55.17 -5.13 5.27
C SER A 518 -54.80 -6.45 4.56
N SER A 519 -55.12 -7.68 4.99
CA SER A 519 -55.93 -8.30 6.08
C SER A 519 -55.39 -9.74 6.28
N ASP A 520 -55.53 -10.48 7.39
CA ASP A 520 -56.77 -11.05 7.94
C ASP A 520 -56.55 -11.71 9.34
N LYS A 521 -57.62 -12.26 9.95
CA LYS A 521 -57.74 -12.64 11.38
C LYS A 521 -57.06 -13.95 11.84
N SER A 522 -56.51 -13.97 13.06
CA SER A 522 -56.88 -14.91 14.17
C SER A 522 -55.96 -14.76 15.42
N ALA A 523 -56.29 -15.45 16.52
CA ALA A 523 -55.95 -15.03 17.91
C ALA A 523 -54.65 -15.59 18.54
N SER A 524 -54.28 -14.98 19.68
CA SER A 524 -53.09 -15.23 20.54
C SER A 524 -53.20 -16.51 21.43
N PRO A 525 -52.19 -16.96 22.24
CA PRO A 525 -50.99 -16.22 22.71
C PRO A 525 -49.61 -16.96 22.75
N ALA A 526 -48.57 -16.12 22.78
CA ALA A 526 -47.27 -16.25 23.46
C ALA A 526 -46.58 -17.64 23.66
N MET A 527 -45.53 -17.91 22.89
CA MET A 527 -44.21 -18.34 23.38
C MET A 527 -43.14 -18.13 22.29
N SER A 528 -41.88 -17.84 22.67
CA SER A 528 -40.87 -17.35 21.73
C SER A 528 -40.36 -18.43 20.75
N ALA A 529 -40.30 -18.11 19.45
CA ALA A 529 -39.76 -19.02 18.43
C ALA A 529 -38.26 -19.35 18.65
N ARG A 530 -37.56 -18.52 19.43
CA ARG A 530 -36.12 -18.61 19.72
C ARG A 530 -35.76 -19.80 20.61
N GLU A 531 -36.64 -20.21 21.53
CA GLU A 531 -36.41 -21.36 22.41
C GLU A 531 -36.59 -22.69 21.69
N LYS A 532 -37.60 -22.80 20.81
CA LYS A 532 -37.81 -24.00 19.98
C LYS A 532 -36.62 -24.26 19.04
N ALA A 533 -36.02 -23.19 18.49
CA ALA A 533 -34.81 -23.28 17.68
C ALA A 533 -33.58 -23.78 18.48
N MET A 534 -33.36 -23.26 19.69
CA MET A 534 -32.24 -23.70 20.55
C MET A 534 -32.40 -25.14 21.06
N ALA A 535 -33.62 -25.59 21.36
CA ALA A 535 -33.90 -26.97 21.73
C ALA A 535 -33.60 -27.95 20.58
N ALA A 536 -33.98 -27.59 19.34
CA ALA A 536 -33.69 -28.40 18.15
C ALA A 536 -32.18 -28.48 17.85
N ALA A 537 -31.43 -27.38 18.04
CA ALA A 537 -29.98 -27.35 17.88
C ALA A 537 -29.25 -28.26 18.89
N LYS A 538 -29.64 -28.22 20.19
CA LYS A 538 -29.07 -29.11 21.22
C LYS A 538 -29.31 -30.58 20.91
N LYS A 539 -30.52 -30.96 20.43
CA LYS A 539 -30.83 -32.35 20.06
C LYS A 539 -29.97 -32.87 18.89
N ARG A 540 -29.69 -32.03 17.89
CA ARG A 540 -28.80 -32.38 16.76
C ARG A 540 -27.34 -32.54 17.19
N ALA A 541 -26.83 -31.65 18.06
CA ALA A 541 -25.47 -31.75 18.59
C ALA A 541 -25.23 -33.01 19.46
N GLN A 542 -26.25 -33.48 20.18
CA GLN A 542 -26.18 -34.71 20.98
C GLN A 542 -26.26 -35.98 20.12
N ALA A 543 -26.93 -35.94 18.97
CA ALA A 543 -26.94 -37.06 18.02
C ALA A 543 -25.57 -37.26 17.34
N ALA A 544 -24.91 -36.18 16.90
CA ALA A 544 -23.61 -36.25 16.24
C ALA A 544 -22.50 -36.86 17.15
N LYS A 545 -22.53 -36.55 18.45
CA LYS A 545 -21.59 -37.13 19.43
C LYS A 545 -21.79 -38.63 19.70
N LYS A 546 -22.88 -39.25 19.21
CA LYS A 546 -23.13 -40.69 19.32
C LYS A 546 -22.69 -41.50 18.09
N SER A 547 -22.35 -40.84 16.98
CA SER A 547 -21.85 -41.49 15.75
C SER A 547 -20.33 -41.56 15.64
N GLU A 548 -19.58 -40.73 16.38
CA GLU A 548 -18.10 -40.71 16.32
C GLU A 548 -17.43 -41.83 17.12
N SER A 549 -18.18 -42.66 17.87
CA SER A 549 -17.62 -43.74 18.72
C SER A 549 -17.72 -45.15 18.13
N MET A 550 -17.99 -45.31 16.83
CA MET A 550 -18.12 -46.62 16.16
C MET A 550 -17.44 -46.71 14.78
N VAL A 551 -16.28 -46.07 14.59
CA VAL A 551 -15.35 -46.41 13.47
C VAL A 551 -13.91 -46.44 13.99
N SER A 552 -13.57 -47.55 14.66
CA SER A 552 -12.21 -47.87 15.07
C SER A 552 -12.02 -49.38 15.06
N GLN A 553 -11.69 -49.97 13.91
CA GLN A 553 -10.97 -51.24 13.76
C GLN A 553 -10.66 -51.56 12.28
N SER A 554 -9.60 -52.34 12.08
CA SER A 554 -9.11 -52.99 10.83
C SER A 554 -8.57 -52.14 9.66
N GLU A 555 -7.23 -51.99 9.66
CA GLU A 555 -6.38 -52.32 8.50
C GLU A 555 -6.46 -53.87 8.27
N THR A 556 -6.09 -54.53 7.16
CA THR A 556 -4.90 -54.41 6.28
C THR A 556 -5.02 -55.38 5.07
N ILE A 557 -4.07 -55.33 4.11
CA ILE A 557 -3.50 -56.47 3.30
C ILE A 557 -4.03 -56.80 1.86
N LYS A 558 -3.18 -56.42 0.87
CA LYS A 558 -2.58 -57.14 -0.30
C LYS A 558 -3.35 -57.51 -1.59
N ASP A 559 -2.56 -57.47 -2.67
CA ASP A 559 -2.79 -57.94 -4.05
C ASP A 559 -2.99 -59.46 -4.20
N ALA A 560 -3.80 -59.86 -5.18
CA ALA A 560 -3.58 -61.03 -6.04
C ALA A 560 -4.47 -61.00 -7.31
N THR A 561 -3.92 -61.43 -8.44
CA THR A 561 -4.61 -61.95 -9.65
C THR A 561 -4.17 -63.42 -9.81
N PRO A 562 -5.01 -64.37 -10.26
CA PRO A 562 -5.39 -64.43 -11.69
C PRO A 562 -6.77 -65.05 -12.06
N ASP A 563 -7.28 -64.60 -13.21
CA ASP A 563 -7.90 -65.30 -14.37
C ASP A 563 -9.04 -66.36 -14.27
N THR A 564 -9.78 -66.44 -15.38
CA THR A 564 -10.72 -67.46 -15.92
C THR A 564 -12.24 -67.47 -15.58
N SER A 565 -13.00 -67.31 -16.68
CA SER A 565 -14.31 -67.92 -17.05
C SER A 565 -15.65 -67.59 -16.36
N ASP A 566 -16.62 -67.39 -17.25
CA ASP A 566 -18.09 -67.56 -17.19
C ASP A 566 -19.05 -66.48 -16.67
N GLU A 567 -20.18 -66.49 -17.37
CA GLU A 567 -21.16 -65.42 -17.57
C GLU A 567 -22.01 -65.09 -16.34
N ASN A 568 -22.11 -63.80 -16.00
CA ASN A 568 -23.37 -63.11 -15.69
C ASN A 568 -23.10 -61.60 -15.55
N GLU A 569 -23.87 -60.74 -16.24
CA GLU A 569 -23.72 -59.28 -16.12
C GLU A 569 -24.20 -58.76 -14.75
N PRO A 570 -23.37 -58.01 -13.99
CA PRO A 570 -23.86 -57.04 -13.02
C PRO A 570 -23.78 -55.63 -13.61
N LYS A 571 -24.88 -54.88 -13.56
CA LYS A 571 -24.94 -53.48 -14.03
C LYS A 571 -23.88 -52.62 -13.35
N LEU A 572 -22.79 -52.33 -14.07
CA LEU A 572 -21.65 -51.57 -13.57
C LEU A 572 -22.05 -50.16 -13.12
N ASP A 573 -21.73 -49.85 -11.87
CA ASP A 573 -22.10 -48.59 -11.22
C ASP A 573 -21.52 -47.36 -11.95
N ALA A 574 -22.22 -46.23 -11.90
CA ALA A 574 -21.93 -45.04 -12.71
C ALA A 574 -20.50 -44.51 -12.49
N LYS A 575 -20.00 -44.64 -11.26
CA LYS A 575 -18.65 -44.23 -10.85
C LYS A 575 -17.54 -45.03 -11.54
N THR A 576 -17.78 -46.32 -11.84
CA THR A 576 -16.79 -47.19 -12.49
C THR A 576 -16.71 -46.92 -13.99
N ARG A 577 -17.86 -46.65 -14.64
CA ARG A 577 -17.90 -46.18 -16.04
C ARG A 577 -17.17 -44.86 -16.23
N ALA A 578 -17.35 -43.90 -15.32
CA ALA A 578 -16.62 -42.63 -15.36
C ALA A 578 -15.09 -42.82 -15.24
N ARG A 579 -14.62 -43.73 -14.37
CA ARG A 579 -13.19 -44.03 -14.19
C ARG A 579 -12.56 -44.68 -15.42
N LEU A 580 -13.23 -45.66 -16.04
CA LEU A 580 -12.79 -46.30 -17.28
C LEU A 580 -12.73 -45.32 -18.46
N ALA A 581 -13.74 -44.44 -18.59
CA ALA A 581 -13.73 -43.39 -19.61
C ALA A 581 -12.58 -42.37 -19.42
N ALA A 582 -12.24 -42.05 -18.16
CA ALA A 582 -11.10 -41.17 -17.86
C ALA A 582 -9.74 -41.83 -18.19
N GLN A 583 -9.56 -43.11 -17.85
CA GLN A 583 -8.33 -43.84 -18.21
C GLN A 583 -8.15 -43.98 -19.72
N LYS A 584 -9.22 -44.27 -20.47
CA LYS A 584 -9.16 -44.41 -21.93
C LYS A 584 -8.77 -43.08 -22.61
N ARG A 585 -9.34 -41.95 -22.16
CA ARG A 585 -8.94 -40.61 -22.62
C ARG A 585 -7.49 -40.25 -22.29
N ALA A 586 -6.98 -40.67 -21.13
CA ALA A 586 -5.58 -40.46 -20.77
C ALA A 586 -4.62 -41.25 -21.67
N GLN A 587 -4.97 -42.50 -22.02
CA GLN A 587 -4.20 -43.34 -22.95
C GLN A 587 -4.25 -42.79 -24.39
N GLU A 588 -5.42 -42.33 -24.86
CA GLU A 588 -5.56 -41.68 -26.18
C GLU A 588 -4.77 -40.37 -26.29
N MET A 589 -4.65 -39.58 -25.21
CA MET A 589 -3.78 -38.39 -25.19
C MET A 589 -2.28 -38.74 -25.14
N ALA A 590 -1.89 -39.80 -24.41
CA ALA A 590 -0.51 -40.26 -24.41
C ALA A 590 -0.05 -40.75 -25.80
N ALA A 591 -0.90 -41.52 -26.50
CA ALA A 591 -0.63 -41.97 -27.86
C ALA A 591 -0.51 -40.82 -28.87
N LYS A 592 -1.36 -39.79 -28.75
CA LYS A 592 -1.27 -38.58 -29.59
C LYS A 592 -0.01 -37.75 -29.35
N HIS A 593 0.53 -37.74 -28.13
CA HIS A 593 1.79 -37.04 -27.86
C HIS A 593 3.02 -37.76 -28.43
N GLN A 594 3.02 -39.09 -28.52
CA GLN A 594 4.12 -39.84 -29.15
C GLN A 594 4.10 -39.79 -30.69
N ALA A 595 2.94 -39.61 -31.30
CA ALA A 595 2.82 -39.48 -32.76
C ALA A 595 3.31 -38.12 -33.32
N HIS A 596 3.54 -37.12 -32.46
CA HIS A 596 3.85 -35.75 -32.90
C HIS A 596 5.35 -35.39 -32.85
N THR A 597 6.21 -36.32 -32.43
CA THR A 597 7.66 -36.13 -32.27
C THR A 597 8.51 -36.72 -33.40
N ASP A 598 7.91 -37.39 -34.39
CA ASP A 598 8.61 -38.24 -35.37
C ASP A 598 8.51 -37.76 -36.83
N GLN A 599 8.10 -36.49 -37.06
CA GLN A 599 8.04 -35.89 -38.40
C GLN A 599 8.51 -34.43 -38.42
N THR A 600 9.81 -34.23 -38.64
CA THR A 600 10.39 -33.03 -39.30
C THR A 600 11.80 -33.35 -39.79
N GLU A 601 11.91 -34.21 -40.80
CA GLU A 601 13.08 -34.21 -41.70
C GLU A 601 12.82 -33.19 -42.82
N ILE A 602 13.81 -32.35 -43.13
CA ILE A 602 13.81 -31.42 -44.28
C ILE A 602 15.10 -31.69 -45.07
N PRO A 603 15.05 -31.81 -46.42
CA PRO A 603 16.13 -32.39 -47.20
C PRO A 603 17.31 -31.46 -47.49
N THR A 604 18.44 -32.08 -47.83
CA THR A 604 19.76 -31.49 -48.15
C THR A 604 19.86 -30.82 -49.52
N GLN A 605 20.67 -29.75 -49.58
CA GLN A 605 21.55 -29.22 -50.65
C GLN A 605 21.61 -27.68 -50.49
N GLN A 606 22.73 -26.96 -50.64
CA GLN A 606 24.01 -27.23 -51.32
C GLN A 606 25.20 -26.56 -50.58
N GLU A 607 26.44 -26.89 -50.96
CA GLU A 607 27.69 -26.54 -50.27
C GLU A 607 28.18 -25.10 -50.55
N ASN A 608 28.85 -24.46 -49.57
CA ASN A 608 30.22 -23.99 -49.81
C ASN A 608 31.03 -23.69 -48.52
N THR A 609 32.32 -23.95 -48.62
CA THR A 609 33.35 -24.11 -47.58
C THR A 609 33.77 -22.85 -46.80
N ALA A 610 33.99 -23.01 -45.47
CA ALA A 610 35.11 -22.39 -44.73
C ALA A 610 35.37 -23.15 -43.41
N GLU A 611 36.63 -23.48 -43.11
CA GLU A 611 37.04 -24.29 -41.95
C GLU A 611 37.18 -23.46 -40.66
N VAL A 612 36.65 -23.94 -39.53
CA VAL A 612 37.13 -23.61 -38.17
C VAL A 612 36.98 -24.84 -37.25
N GLU A 613 37.97 -25.06 -36.38
CA GLU A 613 38.19 -26.25 -35.55
C GLU A 613 37.05 -26.62 -34.56
N GLU A 614 36.74 -27.92 -34.45
CA GLU A 614 35.90 -28.46 -33.37
C GLU A 614 36.64 -28.53 -32.02
N LYS A 615 35.96 -28.13 -30.94
CA LYS A 615 36.28 -28.54 -29.56
C LYS A 615 35.02 -29.06 -28.87
N PRO A 616 35.08 -30.17 -28.11
CA PRO A 616 33.88 -30.84 -27.61
C PRO A 616 33.22 -30.05 -26.47
N VAL A 617 31.94 -29.73 -26.64
CA VAL A 617 31.11 -29.12 -25.59
C VAL A 617 30.73 -30.19 -24.57
N VAL A 618 31.50 -30.26 -23.48
CA VAL A 618 31.20 -31.15 -22.35
C VAL A 618 29.95 -30.67 -21.60
N ASP A 619 29.03 -31.60 -21.37
CA ASP A 619 27.72 -31.43 -20.75
C ASP A 619 27.80 -30.89 -19.30
N LYS A 620 27.86 -29.55 -19.17
CA LYS A 620 27.82 -28.82 -17.89
C LYS A 620 26.56 -29.12 -17.07
N ARG A 621 25.47 -29.58 -17.70
CA ARG A 621 24.17 -29.86 -17.05
C ARG A 621 24.21 -31.19 -16.28
N LYS A 622 24.88 -32.22 -16.82
CA LYS A 622 25.17 -33.47 -16.08
C LYS A 622 26.07 -33.24 -14.88
N ALA A 623 27.15 -32.46 -15.04
CA ALA A 623 28.07 -32.14 -13.93
C ALA A 623 27.35 -31.42 -12.77
N ALA A 624 26.48 -30.46 -13.07
CA ALA A 624 25.66 -29.77 -12.08
C ALA A 624 24.67 -30.72 -11.36
N MET A 625 24.03 -31.65 -12.07
CA MET A 625 23.12 -32.63 -11.47
C MET A 625 23.83 -33.66 -10.58
N GLU A 626 25.03 -34.11 -10.93
CA GLU A 626 25.87 -34.96 -10.08
C GLU A 626 26.25 -34.26 -8.77
N ALA A 627 26.69 -32.99 -8.86
CA ALA A 627 27.05 -32.18 -7.69
C ALA A 627 25.85 -31.96 -6.75
N ALA A 628 24.65 -31.73 -7.31
CA ALA A 628 23.42 -31.63 -6.54
C ALA A 628 23.05 -32.95 -5.84
N LYS A 629 23.15 -34.10 -6.52
CA LYS A 629 22.90 -35.42 -5.93
C LYS A 629 23.88 -35.75 -4.80
N LYS A 630 25.18 -35.46 -4.96
CA LYS A 630 26.19 -35.65 -3.89
C LYS A 630 25.91 -34.77 -2.66
N ARG A 631 25.49 -33.51 -2.85
CA ARG A 631 25.07 -32.61 -1.75
C ARG A 631 23.80 -33.08 -1.03
N ALA A 632 22.82 -33.64 -1.77
CA ALA A 632 21.61 -34.20 -1.18
C ALA A 632 21.89 -35.47 -0.36
N ALA A 633 22.82 -36.33 -0.80
CA ALA A 633 23.24 -37.52 -0.06
C ALA A 633 23.95 -37.17 1.26
N ALA A 634 24.82 -36.14 1.25
CA ALA A 634 25.54 -35.69 2.45
C ALA A 634 24.61 -35.19 3.57
N ARG A 635 23.44 -34.63 3.23
CA ARG A 635 22.42 -34.15 4.19
C ARG A 635 21.57 -35.27 4.83
N LYS A 636 21.72 -36.54 4.42
CA LYS A 636 20.89 -37.67 4.91
C LYS A 636 21.57 -38.58 5.94
N LYS A 637 22.76 -38.24 6.46
CA LYS A 637 23.35 -38.96 7.61
C LYS A 637 22.89 -38.34 8.93
N PRO A 638 22.33 -39.12 9.88
CA PRO A 638 22.06 -38.62 11.23
C PRO A 638 23.38 -38.40 11.98
N GLN A 639 23.43 -37.37 12.84
CA GLN A 639 24.49 -37.23 13.85
C GLN A 639 24.20 -38.15 15.05
N PRO A 640 25.22 -38.70 15.71
CA PRO A 640 25.04 -39.45 16.95
C PRO A 640 24.75 -38.55 18.14
N ASP A 641 23.95 -39.05 19.08
CA ASP A 641 23.75 -38.45 20.41
C ASP A 641 25.06 -38.41 21.20
N ASN A 642 25.31 -37.31 21.90
CA ASN A 642 26.34 -37.21 22.94
C ASN A 642 25.68 -36.90 24.29
N THR A 643 25.52 -37.94 25.10
CA THR A 643 25.22 -37.84 26.54
C THR A 643 26.51 -37.89 27.36
N GLU A 644 26.50 -37.20 28.52
CA GLU A 644 27.53 -37.25 29.58
C GLU A 644 28.89 -36.58 29.25
N THR A 645 29.67 -36.03 30.19
CA THR A 645 29.59 -36.02 31.68
C THR A 645 29.91 -34.63 32.25
N SER A 646 29.45 -34.35 33.47
CA SER A 646 29.98 -33.27 34.31
C SER A 646 31.27 -33.72 35.01
N GLY A 647 32.35 -32.95 34.88
CA GLY A 647 33.65 -33.16 35.54
C GLY A 647 34.21 -31.86 36.11
N SER A 648 35.08 -31.96 37.13
CA SER A 648 35.49 -30.89 38.04
C SER A 648 36.76 -30.12 37.63
N ASP A 649 37.07 -29.11 38.45
CA ASP A 649 38.40 -28.52 38.70
C ASP A 649 39.02 -27.55 37.68
N SER A 650 38.78 -26.25 37.87
CA SER A 650 39.79 -25.24 38.28
C SER A 650 39.18 -23.83 38.42
#